data_AF-A0A6G0XYQ6-F1
#
_entry.id   AF-A0A6G0XYQ6-F1
#
_cell.length_a   1.000
_cell.length_b   1.000
_cell.length_c   1.000
_cell.angle_alpha   90.00
_cell.angle_beta   90.00
_cell.angle_gamma   90.00
#
_symmetry.space_group_name_H-M   'P 1'
#
loop_
_entity.id
_entity.type
_entity.pdbx_description
1 polymer ?
#
loop_
_entity_poly.entity_id
_entity_poly.type
_entity_poly.pdbx_seq_one_letter_code
_entity_poly.pdbx_strand_id
1 'polypeptide(L)'
;MESINISTLQNWKNKKNKFAAITAYDFSFAKLFSNQGIPIILVGDSLGMTFQGHDSTIPVTVQNIEYHTKAVRKGAPNVFLISDLPFMSYWLTPQHIDYLSGYKIQGRNEKDANKIIEEALLLEDAGIKMLVLECIPAKLSKIITEKLSIPVIGIGAGNYTDGQILVMQDLLGITEGKKLKFTKNFLSQNGSIQNAIKTYIYEVKKVKMIMRIIKTTDALYKTIQFLKKKQKKLGLVPTMGNLHKGHIKLILLAKKYADIVIVSIFVNPMQFDNLLDLKKYPQTFIEDCLVLKNEKVDILFAPKISEIYPDGLKMHTYIQVPKLSKIIEGKSRPGHFIGVTTIIGKLFNLIQPNFSFFGEKDYQQLLIVKTFVKELNYPIKIISLPTIRLKNGLAFSSRNKYLTNIELQKASFLYKIIRKTINIILKNNGKKLHQTINLAKMSLIQKGFLVDIFNVYNSQTLDDFSEKNKKNIILASVWLGSTQKNKNNEQVAIVLSAPAKITNYLVNIVEKNIKINEILDQIKFAENIFIKIIQTITKIQSCFLYEETKKIINIEFNKLKQIINDFISLKTYPENIQAIIMSRGEILSICIMKNILKSRNHKVTVINPIENIISTGSFLNSTVSINESKKRISQMTINSNNIILMPGFISGNKKGELVLLGRNGSDYSAAILACCLNAKLCEIWTDVDGVFTSDPNKISNTFLLKSISYEEAMELSYFGAKVLHPRTIKPLKKFNIPCVIKNTSNIEAKGTLICEKSNNKNILKGVTNIDDVVMFTIPGDLLKQKNHGIVHILNLLEKENINIILITQSSSKNNFSFCTLEKETQKILILLSKSFKIELKENFLNNINIIKNLSILSVIGFDISQKYDIASKIFSSLGKSKINILAIAQGSSKYSISLVIKKEKILTSMQIVHNALFHNQKTINVFLIGIGGVGKSLIKQILKQKNFLAKKNIEIKIRIIANSKKILFLDDSIDLKNWETAFKESKEKFNLEILNTVLKNNYFLNSVLIDCTSDEILSKQYVNFFSKGFHVITSSKKANTSSLKYYNEIKTTALKEDKKFLYETNVGAGLPVIQTLQNLFNTELEDIKIEPILPEYFKQCKNTEEFLYKLKEMDIPFLERIKKARDLGKVLRFVGTIEKGGKCSVKIEEIN
;
A
#
# COMPACT_ATOMS: atom_id res chain seq x y z
N MET A 1 38.66 41.37 -1.82
CA MET A 1 38.79 39.94 -2.17
C MET A 1 39.84 39.83 -3.26
N GLU A 2 40.79 38.91 -3.13
CA GLU A 2 41.65 38.52 -4.26
C GLU A 2 40.79 38.00 -5.42
N SER A 3 41.25 38.18 -6.66
CA SER A 3 40.53 37.73 -7.85
C SER A 3 40.38 36.20 -7.85
N ILE A 4 39.15 35.72 -7.93
CA ILE A 4 38.86 34.29 -7.92
C ILE A 4 38.90 33.77 -9.35
N ASN A 5 39.77 32.83 -9.61
CA ASN A 5 39.96 32.17 -10.89
C ASN A 5 39.77 30.65 -10.75
N ILE A 6 39.93 29.92 -11.86
CA ILE A 6 39.73 28.47 -11.86
C ILE A 6 40.72 27.72 -10.96
N SER A 7 41.97 28.19 -10.85
CA SER A 7 42.99 27.56 -10.01
C SER A 7 42.68 27.74 -8.51
N THR A 8 42.10 28.88 -8.12
CA THR A 8 41.55 29.10 -6.78
C THR A 8 40.48 28.06 -6.43
N LEU A 9 39.54 27.80 -7.34
CA LEU A 9 38.48 26.80 -7.14
C LEU A 9 39.04 25.37 -7.05
N GLN A 10 40.05 25.06 -7.88
CA GLN A 10 40.72 23.76 -7.88
C GLN A 10 41.50 23.53 -6.58
N ASN A 11 42.17 24.56 -6.05
CA ASN A 11 42.82 24.51 -4.74
C ASN A 11 41.80 24.29 -3.61
N TRP A 12 40.64 24.95 -3.68
CA TRP A 12 39.56 24.72 -2.71
C TRP A 12 39.01 23.30 -2.75
N LYS A 13 38.81 22.71 -3.94
CA LYS A 13 38.46 21.30 -4.08
C LYS A 13 39.51 20.38 -3.43
N ASN A 14 40.79 20.59 -3.75
CA ASN A 14 41.89 19.79 -3.19
C ASN A 14 41.94 19.87 -1.65
N LYS A 15 41.69 21.05 -1.08
CA LYS A 15 41.61 21.28 0.37
C LYS A 15 40.27 20.88 0.98
N LYS A 16 39.30 20.40 0.18
CA LYS A 16 37.91 20.11 0.56
C LYS A 16 37.20 21.31 1.20
N ASN A 17 37.59 22.51 0.80
CA ASN A 17 36.98 23.76 1.18
C ASN A 17 35.78 24.02 0.27
N LYS A 18 34.58 24.05 0.86
CA LYS A 18 33.36 24.35 0.11
C LYS A 18 33.21 25.85 -0.16
N PHE A 19 32.54 26.16 -1.26
CA PHE A 19 32.28 27.53 -1.67
C PHE A 19 30.80 27.76 -2.05
N ALA A 20 30.29 28.94 -1.74
CA ALA A 20 28.92 29.34 -2.06
C ALA A 20 28.89 30.09 -3.40
N ALA A 21 27.81 29.96 -4.14
CA ALA A 21 27.61 30.65 -5.41
C ALA A 21 26.16 31.11 -5.52
N ILE A 22 25.89 32.19 -6.25
CA ILE A 22 24.54 32.76 -6.34
C ILE A 22 24.26 33.33 -7.72
N THR A 23 23.00 33.34 -8.14
CA THR A 23 22.64 34.14 -9.32
C THR A 23 22.55 35.63 -8.95
N ALA A 24 22.89 36.52 -9.88
CA ALA A 24 22.61 37.95 -9.77
C ALA A 24 22.47 38.53 -11.18
N TYR A 25 21.69 39.60 -11.32
CA TYR A 25 21.37 40.17 -12.64
C TYR A 25 21.69 41.67 -12.74
N ASP A 26 22.01 42.34 -11.64
CA ASP A 26 22.28 43.78 -11.61
C ASP A 26 23.53 44.14 -10.78
N PHE A 27 23.95 45.39 -10.93
CA PHE A 27 25.12 45.94 -10.25
C PHE A 27 24.99 45.94 -8.72
N SER A 28 23.84 46.33 -8.18
CA SER A 28 23.64 46.57 -6.76
C SER A 28 23.68 45.28 -5.96
N PHE A 29 22.98 44.24 -6.42
CA PHE A 29 23.02 42.93 -5.80
C PHE A 29 24.37 42.24 -5.99
N ALA A 30 25.00 42.37 -7.17
CA ALA A 30 26.34 41.85 -7.38
C ALA A 30 27.36 42.44 -6.39
N LYS A 31 27.33 43.77 -6.19
CA LYS A 31 28.17 44.45 -5.20
C LYS A 31 27.89 43.99 -3.78
N LEU A 32 26.61 43.82 -3.42
CA LEU A 32 26.22 43.33 -2.11
C LEU A 32 26.72 41.91 -1.84
N PHE A 33 26.52 40.98 -2.78
CA PHE A 33 26.97 39.59 -2.66
C PHE A 33 28.48 39.49 -2.58
N SER A 34 29.21 40.24 -3.42
CA SER A 34 30.67 40.30 -3.37
C SER A 34 31.17 40.81 -2.02
N ASN A 35 30.58 41.89 -1.49
CA ASN A 35 30.94 42.46 -0.19
C ASN A 35 30.67 41.51 0.99
N GLN A 36 29.64 40.66 0.91
CA GLN A 36 29.36 39.63 1.91
C GLN A 36 30.22 38.37 1.77
N GLY A 37 31.08 38.31 0.74
CA GLY A 37 32.04 37.24 0.55
C GLY A 37 31.54 36.06 -0.29
N ILE A 38 30.59 36.29 -1.21
CA ILE A 38 30.23 35.31 -2.24
C ILE A 38 31.34 35.24 -3.30
N PRO A 39 31.97 34.06 -3.49
CA PRO A 39 33.09 33.92 -4.41
C PRO A 39 32.71 33.77 -5.89
N ILE A 40 31.47 33.35 -6.20
CA ILE A 40 31.03 33.03 -7.56
C ILE A 40 29.64 33.60 -7.79
N ILE A 41 29.46 34.28 -8.93
CA ILE A 41 28.16 34.80 -9.38
C ILE A 41 27.83 34.24 -10.77
N LEU A 42 26.58 33.82 -10.96
CA LEU A 42 26.05 33.29 -12.22
C LEU A 42 25.00 34.24 -12.82
N VAL A 43 25.13 34.57 -14.11
CA VAL A 43 24.10 35.23 -14.92
C VAL A 43 23.49 34.18 -15.85
N GLY A 44 22.28 33.72 -15.51
CA GLY A 44 21.60 32.65 -16.24
C GLY A 44 20.33 33.06 -16.98
N ASP A 45 19.85 32.22 -17.89
CA ASP A 45 18.63 32.40 -18.69
C ASP A 45 17.33 32.48 -17.85
N SER A 46 17.39 32.01 -16.60
CA SER A 46 16.39 32.27 -15.56
C SER A 46 16.06 33.76 -15.35
N LEU A 47 16.89 34.69 -15.84
CA LEU A 47 16.55 36.13 -15.89
C LEU A 47 15.24 36.40 -16.64
N GLY A 48 14.90 35.59 -17.65
CA GLY A 48 13.66 35.73 -18.41
C GLY A 48 12.44 35.64 -17.51
N MET A 49 12.41 34.61 -16.65
CA MET A 49 11.31 34.39 -15.72
C MET A 49 11.41 35.28 -14.47
N THR A 50 12.62 35.49 -13.96
CA THR A 50 12.81 36.07 -12.62
C THR A 50 13.08 37.57 -12.62
N PHE A 51 13.40 38.16 -13.77
CA PHE A 51 13.73 39.58 -13.91
C PHE A 51 12.94 40.26 -15.04
N GLN A 52 12.72 39.59 -16.17
CA GLN A 52 11.95 40.13 -17.31
C GLN A 52 10.44 39.79 -17.24
N GLY A 53 10.04 38.82 -16.40
CA GLY A 53 8.63 38.45 -16.20
C GLY A 53 8.02 37.56 -17.29
N HIS A 54 8.84 36.87 -18.08
CA HIS A 54 8.38 35.90 -19.08
C HIS A 54 7.94 34.56 -18.44
N ASP A 55 7.04 33.83 -19.09
CA ASP A 55 6.57 32.51 -18.61
C ASP A 55 7.59 31.37 -18.78
N SER A 56 8.70 31.62 -19.49
CA SER A 56 9.79 30.65 -19.73
C SER A 56 11.13 31.37 -19.97
N THR A 57 12.23 30.61 -20.06
CA THR A 57 13.56 31.16 -20.39
C THR A 57 13.80 31.34 -21.89
N ILE A 58 12.91 30.83 -22.74
CA ILE A 58 13.02 30.84 -24.21
C ILE A 58 13.19 32.25 -24.80
N PRO A 59 12.51 33.31 -24.31
CA PRO A 59 12.65 34.66 -24.89
C PRO A 59 14.00 35.34 -24.63
N VAL A 60 14.85 34.78 -23.76
CA VAL A 60 16.12 35.41 -23.39
C VAL A 60 17.11 35.34 -24.56
N THR A 61 17.64 36.49 -24.95
CA THR A 61 18.63 36.61 -26.02
C THR A 61 20.06 36.69 -25.49
N VAL A 62 21.05 36.42 -26.36
CA VAL A 62 22.48 36.58 -26.01
C VAL A 62 22.77 38.03 -25.61
N GLN A 63 22.13 39.02 -26.25
CA GLN A 63 22.25 40.43 -25.91
C GLN A 63 21.74 40.74 -24.48
N ASN A 64 20.68 40.05 -24.03
CA ASN A 64 20.20 40.20 -22.65
C ASN A 64 21.24 39.66 -21.65
N ILE A 65 21.79 38.47 -21.90
CA ILE A 65 22.84 37.89 -21.06
C ILE A 65 24.06 38.81 -21.03
N GLU A 66 24.50 39.33 -22.18
CA GLU A 66 25.65 40.21 -22.30
C GLU A 66 25.47 41.48 -21.45
N TYR A 67 24.32 42.14 -21.53
CA TYR A 67 24.00 43.33 -20.75
C TYR A 67 24.08 43.06 -19.23
N HIS A 68 23.42 42.01 -18.75
CA HIS A 68 23.42 41.67 -17.33
C HIS A 68 24.79 41.22 -16.85
N THR A 69 25.56 40.51 -17.68
CA THR A 69 26.95 40.12 -17.40
C THR A 69 27.83 41.36 -17.21
N LYS A 70 27.72 42.37 -18.08
CA LYS A 70 28.44 43.64 -17.94
C LYS A 70 28.07 44.37 -16.63
N ALA A 71 26.79 44.41 -16.28
CA ALA A 71 26.31 45.04 -15.05
C ALA A 71 26.85 44.33 -13.79
N VAL A 72 26.79 43.00 -13.76
CA VAL A 72 27.29 42.18 -12.65
C VAL A 72 28.81 42.29 -12.51
N ARG A 73 29.57 42.25 -13.61
CA ARG A 73 31.04 42.42 -13.57
C ARG A 73 31.44 43.77 -12.98
N LYS A 74 30.71 44.85 -13.29
CA LYS A 74 30.95 46.17 -12.68
C LYS A 74 30.71 46.17 -11.16
N GLY A 75 29.68 45.46 -10.70
CA GLY A 75 29.35 45.36 -9.27
C GLY A 75 30.30 44.46 -8.47
N ALA A 76 30.82 43.41 -9.11
CA ALA A 76 31.65 42.38 -8.49
C ALA A 76 32.92 42.10 -9.32
N PRO A 77 33.93 42.99 -9.33
CA PRO A 77 35.09 42.86 -10.20
C PRO A 77 35.95 41.63 -9.89
N ASN A 78 35.98 41.18 -8.63
CA ASN A 78 36.91 40.15 -8.15
C ASN A 78 36.29 38.75 -7.99
N VAL A 79 35.00 38.56 -8.34
CA VAL A 79 34.36 37.23 -8.27
C VAL A 79 34.58 36.44 -9.56
N PHE A 80 34.49 35.11 -9.46
CA PHE A 80 34.39 34.27 -10.63
C PHE A 80 32.98 34.41 -11.22
N LEU A 81 32.88 35.02 -12.40
CA LEU A 81 31.61 35.28 -13.07
C LEU A 81 31.35 34.21 -14.12
N ILE A 82 30.18 33.60 -14.06
CA ILE A 82 29.70 32.62 -15.03
C ILE A 82 28.53 33.26 -15.77
N SER A 83 28.48 33.10 -17.09
CA SER A 83 27.38 33.56 -17.94
C SER A 83 26.87 32.39 -18.78
N ASP A 84 25.56 32.15 -18.72
CA ASP A 84 24.93 31.10 -19.52
C ASP A 84 24.69 31.58 -20.94
N LEU A 85 24.67 30.63 -21.87
CA LEU A 85 24.19 30.88 -23.20
C LEU A 85 22.70 30.51 -23.27
N PRO A 86 21.82 31.38 -23.79
CA PRO A 86 20.39 31.11 -23.79
C PRO A 86 20.02 29.85 -24.57
N PHE A 87 18.88 29.24 -24.22
CA PHE A 87 18.36 28.08 -24.92
C PHE A 87 18.27 28.32 -26.44
N MET A 88 18.71 27.34 -27.25
CA MET A 88 18.83 27.41 -28.72
C MET A 88 19.90 28.34 -29.31
N SER A 89 20.83 28.86 -28.51
CA SER A 89 22.01 29.58 -29.03
C SER A 89 22.96 28.71 -29.89
N TYR A 90 22.79 27.38 -29.89
CA TYR A 90 23.58 26.41 -30.66
C TYR A 90 22.72 25.22 -31.18
N TRP A 91 21.83 25.37 -32.18
CA TRP A 91 21.47 24.29 -33.13
C TRP A 91 20.50 24.71 -34.27
N LEU A 92 20.62 24.05 -35.43
CA LEU A 92 19.73 24.05 -36.61
C LEU A 92 19.07 22.65 -36.75
N THR A 93 17.80 22.46 -36.33
CA THR A 93 16.73 21.58 -36.91
C THR A 93 15.53 21.39 -35.94
N PRO A 94 14.26 21.24 -36.42
CA PRO A 94 13.05 21.46 -35.62
C PRO A 94 12.34 20.23 -35.01
N GLN A 95 12.98 19.06 -34.89
CA GLN A 95 12.25 17.79 -34.65
C GLN A 95 12.18 17.27 -33.20
N HIS A 96 12.54 18.05 -32.19
CA HIS A 96 12.41 17.63 -30.77
C HIS A 96 11.85 18.72 -29.86
N ILE A 97 10.58 19.10 -30.07
CA ILE A 97 9.95 20.22 -29.34
C ILE A 97 9.29 19.81 -28.00
N ASP A 98 9.11 18.52 -27.65
CA ASP A 98 8.16 18.19 -26.56
C ASP A 98 8.63 17.37 -25.34
N TYR A 99 9.93 17.10 -25.11
CA TYR A 99 10.28 16.09 -24.08
C TYR A 99 10.67 16.55 -22.67
N LEU A 100 10.88 17.82 -22.36
CA LEU A 100 11.29 18.24 -21.01
C LEU A 100 10.66 19.56 -20.53
N SER A 101 9.34 19.62 -20.43
CA SER A 101 8.68 20.65 -19.62
C SER A 101 8.77 20.31 -18.11
N GLY A 102 9.70 20.98 -17.43
CA GLY A 102 9.75 21.14 -15.96
C GLY A 102 10.92 20.48 -15.21
N TYR A 103 11.34 21.09 -14.10
CA TYR A 103 12.37 20.60 -13.19
C TYR A 103 12.07 19.19 -12.65
N LYS A 104 12.71 18.17 -13.19
CA LYS A 104 12.59 16.77 -12.74
C LYS A 104 13.96 16.24 -12.33
N ILE A 105 14.01 15.62 -11.15
CA ILE A 105 15.24 15.01 -10.66
C ILE A 105 15.62 13.81 -11.54
N GLN A 106 16.75 13.87 -12.23
CA GLN A 106 17.27 12.82 -13.11
C GLN A 106 18.24 11.86 -12.37
N GLY A 107 18.52 10.67 -12.88
CA GLY A 107 19.48 9.74 -12.23
C GLY A 107 18.93 9.02 -10.97
N ARG A 108 17.62 8.79 -10.87
CA ARG A 108 17.00 8.09 -9.73
C ARG A 108 17.23 6.58 -9.73
N ASN A 109 17.45 6.01 -10.91
CA ASN A 109 17.67 4.58 -11.11
C ASN A 109 19.17 4.32 -11.34
N GLU A 110 19.64 3.14 -10.97
CA GLU A 110 21.07 2.79 -11.00
C GLU A 110 21.68 2.86 -12.40
N LYS A 111 20.94 2.49 -13.45
CA LYS A 111 21.39 2.64 -14.84
C LYS A 111 21.61 4.09 -15.24
N ASP A 112 20.62 4.96 -14.98
CA ASP A 112 20.69 6.38 -15.31
C ASP A 112 21.77 7.09 -14.48
N ALA A 113 21.93 6.70 -13.21
CA ALA A 113 22.98 7.20 -12.34
C ALA A 113 24.38 6.81 -12.83
N ASN A 114 24.58 5.56 -13.27
CA ASN A 114 25.86 5.13 -13.83
C ASN A 114 26.16 5.84 -15.16
N LYS A 115 25.16 6.02 -16.02
CA LYS A 115 25.30 6.79 -17.26
C LYS A 115 25.78 8.23 -16.98
N ILE A 116 25.15 8.94 -16.05
CA ILE A 116 25.55 10.32 -15.68
C ILE A 116 26.98 10.34 -15.08
N ILE A 117 27.38 9.31 -14.34
CA ILE A 117 28.76 9.19 -13.82
C ILE A 117 29.77 9.01 -14.96
N GLU A 118 29.45 8.15 -15.93
CA GLU A 118 30.30 7.91 -17.11
C GLU A 118 30.40 9.17 -17.97
N GLU A 119 29.29 9.84 -18.26
CA GLU A 119 29.27 11.11 -18.98
C GLU A 119 30.09 12.20 -18.27
N ALA A 120 29.97 12.30 -16.95
CA ALA A 120 30.76 13.26 -16.16
C ALA A 120 32.27 12.99 -16.24
N LEU A 121 32.69 11.73 -16.25
CA LEU A 121 34.09 11.34 -16.42
C LEU A 121 34.59 11.59 -17.84
N LEU A 122 33.78 11.26 -18.86
CA LEU A 122 34.10 11.54 -20.26
C LEU A 122 34.27 13.04 -20.51
N LEU A 123 33.46 13.88 -19.88
CA LEU A 123 33.60 15.33 -19.98
C LEU A 123 34.91 15.82 -19.34
N GLU A 124 35.30 15.27 -18.18
CA GLU A 124 36.60 15.58 -17.55
C GLU A 124 37.77 15.13 -18.43
N ASP A 125 37.69 13.92 -19.02
CA ASP A 125 38.68 13.39 -19.96
C ASP A 125 38.76 14.25 -21.23
N ALA A 126 37.62 14.80 -21.69
CA ALA A 126 37.56 15.77 -22.80
C ALA A 126 38.11 17.16 -22.43
N GLY A 127 38.46 17.40 -21.16
CA GLY A 127 39.23 18.56 -20.72
C GLY A 127 38.42 19.70 -20.09
N ILE A 128 37.14 19.51 -19.74
CA ILE A 128 36.39 20.54 -19.00
C ILE A 128 37.09 20.85 -17.67
N LYS A 129 37.03 22.11 -17.21
CA LYS A 129 37.70 22.57 -15.98
C LYS A 129 36.79 22.71 -14.77
N MET A 130 35.48 22.60 -14.97
CA MET A 130 34.46 22.67 -13.92
C MET A 130 33.19 22.02 -14.43
N LEU A 131 32.46 21.32 -13.55
CA LEU A 131 31.19 20.68 -13.90
C LEU A 131 30.05 21.25 -13.04
N VAL A 132 28.93 21.58 -13.69
CA VAL A 132 27.68 21.96 -13.02
C VAL A 132 26.71 20.79 -13.06
N LEU A 133 26.16 20.42 -11.91
CA LEU A 133 25.16 19.36 -11.77
C LEU A 133 23.82 19.96 -11.36
N GLU A 134 22.83 19.79 -12.22
CA GLU A 134 21.48 20.30 -12.00
C GLU A 134 20.49 19.17 -11.72
N CYS A 135 19.70 19.32 -10.66
CA CYS A 135 18.55 18.45 -10.37
C CYS A 135 18.88 16.95 -10.37
N ILE A 136 19.96 16.54 -9.70
CA ILE A 136 20.31 15.12 -9.47
C ILE A 136 20.24 14.74 -7.98
N PRO A 137 20.08 13.46 -7.62
CA PRO A 137 20.06 13.01 -6.23
C PRO A 137 21.35 13.34 -5.48
N ALA A 138 21.24 13.77 -4.22
CA ALA A 138 22.38 14.11 -3.37
C ALA A 138 23.43 12.99 -3.23
N LYS A 139 23.02 11.72 -3.33
CA LYS A 139 23.97 10.59 -3.32
C LYS A 139 24.77 10.49 -4.62
N LEU A 140 24.14 10.78 -5.75
CA LEU A 140 24.77 10.75 -7.06
C LEU A 140 25.75 11.91 -7.21
N SER A 141 25.34 13.12 -6.82
CA SER A 141 26.23 14.28 -6.82
C SER A 141 27.46 14.07 -5.94
N LYS A 142 27.30 13.41 -4.79
CA LYS A 142 28.44 13.00 -3.94
C LYS A 142 29.42 12.10 -4.70
N ILE A 143 28.92 11.05 -5.36
CA ILE A 143 29.76 10.10 -6.09
C ILE A 143 30.51 10.80 -7.23
N ILE A 144 29.81 11.65 -8.00
CA ILE A 144 30.44 12.42 -9.09
C ILE A 144 31.49 13.38 -8.54
N THR A 145 31.16 14.13 -7.48
CA THR A 145 32.09 15.08 -6.85
C THR A 145 33.35 14.40 -6.32
N GLU A 146 33.22 13.21 -5.74
CA GLU A 146 34.33 12.41 -5.22
C GLU A 146 35.17 11.75 -6.33
N LYS A 147 34.57 11.48 -7.51
CA LYS A 147 35.26 10.85 -8.65
C LYS A 147 36.03 11.85 -9.51
N LEU A 148 35.49 13.05 -9.70
CA LEU A 148 36.13 14.06 -10.53
C LEU A 148 37.24 14.78 -9.78
N SER A 149 38.32 15.11 -10.48
CA SER A 149 39.43 15.95 -9.99
C SER A 149 39.15 17.45 -10.12
N ILE A 150 38.20 17.84 -10.97
CA ILE A 150 37.76 19.23 -11.20
C ILE A 150 36.64 19.71 -10.24
N PRO A 151 36.53 21.02 -9.93
CA PRO A 151 35.44 21.59 -9.14
C PRO A 151 34.04 21.22 -9.64
N VAL A 152 33.20 20.72 -8.73
CA VAL A 152 31.79 20.40 -9.04
C VAL A 152 30.85 21.35 -8.30
N ILE A 153 29.97 22.02 -9.04
CA ILE A 153 28.97 22.94 -8.50
C ILE A 153 27.57 22.32 -8.63
N GLY A 154 26.77 22.35 -7.57
CA GLY A 154 25.42 21.80 -7.55
C GLY A 154 24.33 22.86 -7.51
N ILE A 155 23.30 22.72 -8.36
CA ILE A 155 22.02 23.44 -8.27
C ILE A 155 20.88 22.42 -8.13
N GLY A 156 20.20 22.43 -6.98
CA GLY A 156 19.23 21.38 -6.65
C GLY A 156 19.83 19.95 -6.53
N ALA A 157 21.17 19.82 -6.49
CA ALA A 157 21.90 18.55 -6.49
C ALA A 157 22.33 18.05 -5.09
N GLY A 158 21.81 18.64 -4.00
CA GLY A 158 22.21 18.32 -2.63
C GLY A 158 23.51 19.00 -2.19
N ASN A 159 23.99 18.68 -0.98
CA ASN A 159 25.06 19.41 -0.29
C ASN A 159 26.43 18.75 -0.32
N TYR A 160 26.67 17.80 -1.24
CA TYR A 160 27.93 17.06 -1.31
C TYR A 160 28.89 17.57 -2.38
N THR A 161 28.44 18.48 -3.23
CA THR A 161 29.27 19.17 -4.23
C THR A 161 30.29 20.11 -3.57
N ASP A 162 31.34 20.48 -4.32
CA ASP A 162 32.38 21.42 -3.88
C ASP A 162 31.80 22.83 -3.74
N GLY A 163 30.92 23.20 -4.67
CA GLY A 163 30.14 24.43 -4.65
C GLY A 163 28.63 24.19 -4.63
N GLN A 164 27.86 25.14 -4.11
CA GLN A 164 26.40 25.16 -4.26
C GLN A 164 25.96 26.48 -4.86
N ILE A 165 25.07 26.44 -5.86
CA ILE A 165 24.40 27.62 -6.42
C ILE A 165 22.96 27.68 -5.89
N LEU A 166 22.52 28.89 -5.53
CA LEU A 166 21.11 29.20 -5.27
C LEU A 166 20.66 30.39 -6.13
N VAL A 167 19.40 30.37 -6.57
CA VAL A 167 18.79 31.51 -7.26
C VAL A 167 18.55 32.64 -6.25
N MET A 168 18.93 33.87 -6.56
CA MET A 168 18.81 35.02 -5.64
C MET A 168 17.39 35.18 -5.10
N GLN A 169 16.39 35.07 -5.96
CA GLN A 169 14.97 35.19 -5.60
C GLN A 169 14.55 34.13 -4.59
N ASP A 170 15.07 32.89 -4.71
CA ASP A 170 14.81 31.81 -3.75
C ASP A 170 15.47 32.05 -2.39
N LEU A 171 16.69 32.60 -2.39
CA LEU A 171 17.42 32.97 -1.18
C LEU A 171 16.66 34.04 -0.38
N LEU A 172 16.12 35.05 -1.09
CA LEU A 172 15.35 36.15 -0.53
C LEU A 172 13.88 35.79 -0.26
N GLY A 173 13.40 34.71 -0.88
CA GLY A 173 12.02 34.24 -0.75
C GLY A 173 10.99 35.08 -1.51
N ILE A 174 11.40 35.72 -2.60
CA ILE A 174 10.56 36.58 -3.47
C ILE A 174 10.16 35.90 -4.79
N THR A 175 10.44 34.61 -4.95
CA THR A 175 10.01 33.81 -6.11
C THR A 175 8.48 33.68 -6.15
N GLU A 176 7.83 34.18 -7.20
CA GLU A 176 6.40 33.96 -7.46
C GLU A 176 6.16 32.60 -8.16
N GLY A 177 5.07 31.90 -7.82
CA GLY A 177 4.71 30.60 -8.41
C GLY A 177 5.17 29.36 -7.62
N LYS A 178 5.43 28.24 -8.32
CA LYS A 178 5.64 26.90 -7.71
C LYS A 178 7.04 26.76 -7.10
N LYS A 179 7.15 27.04 -5.81
CA LYS A 179 8.39 26.90 -5.03
C LYS A 179 8.99 25.48 -5.07
N LEU A 180 10.27 25.38 -5.46
CA LEU A 180 11.00 24.11 -5.47
C LEU A 180 11.24 23.63 -4.05
N LYS A 181 10.94 22.35 -3.75
CA LYS A 181 10.97 21.77 -2.39
C LYS A 181 12.34 21.85 -1.68
N PHE A 182 13.42 22.11 -2.40
CA PHE A 182 14.78 22.19 -1.87
C PHE A 182 15.26 23.62 -1.59
N THR A 183 14.47 24.64 -1.97
CA THR A 183 14.81 26.05 -1.76
C THR A 183 14.46 26.49 -0.35
N LYS A 184 15.31 27.32 0.26
CA LYS A 184 15.16 27.81 1.63
C LYS A 184 15.14 29.34 1.62
N ASN A 185 14.15 29.94 2.26
CA ASN A 185 14.11 31.38 2.48
C ASN A 185 15.07 31.73 3.63
N PHE A 186 16.19 32.37 3.31
CA PHE A 186 17.18 32.80 4.29
C PHE A 186 16.84 34.18 4.87
N LEU A 187 16.11 35.02 4.14
CA LEU A 187 15.70 36.34 4.63
C LEU A 187 14.71 36.24 5.78
N SER A 188 13.68 35.40 5.67
CA SER A 188 12.67 35.19 6.72
C SER A 188 13.24 34.67 8.04
N GLN A 189 14.43 34.05 8.01
CA GLN A 189 15.09 33.49 9.19
C GLN A 189 16.05 34.47 9.87
N ASN A 190 16.53 35.50 9.16
CA ASN A 190 17.67 36.31 9.60
C ASN A 190 17.40 37.83 9.61
N GLY A 191 16.23 38.28 9.13
CA GLY A 191 15.76 39.67 9.27
C GLY A 191 16.44 40.72 8.37
N SER A 192 17.58 40.41 7.74
CA SER A 192 18.25 41.30 6.78
C SER A 192 18.88 40.51 5.63
N ILE A 193 19.05 41.16 4.47
CA ILE A 193 19.66 40.55 3.28
C ILE A 193 21.11 40.15 3.55
N GLN A 194 21.87 41.01 4.23
CA GLN A 194 23.27 40.75 4.59
C GLN A 194 23.40 39.49 5.47
N ASN A 195 22.54 39.34 6.48
CA ASN A 195 22.56 38.17 7.35
C ASN A 195 22.09 36.92 6.62
N ALA A 196 21.11 37.03 5.71
CA ALA A 196 20.68 35.92 4.87
C ALA A 196 21.84 35.36 4.03
N ILE A 197 22.65 36.23 3.43
CA ILE A 197 23.83 35.85 2.65
C ILE A 197 24.90 35.19 3.55
N LYS A 198 25.21 35.79 4.71
CA LYS A 198 26.18 35.21 5.66
C LYS A 198 25.77 33.82 6.15
N THR A 199 24.49 33.64 6.47
CA THR A 199 23.95 32.34 6.91
C THR A 199 24.00 31.31 5.80
N TYR A 200 23.69 31.70 4.55
CA TYR A 200 23.86 30.83 3.39
C TYR A 200 25.32 30.38 3.21
N ILE A 201 26.28 31.32 3.22
CA ILE A 201 27.72 31.01 3.14
C ILE A 201 28.14 30.05 4.26
N TYR A 202 27.68 30.29 5.49
CA TYR A 202 27.98 29.43 6.64
C TYR A 202 27.43 28.00 6.47
N GLU A 203 26.19 27.84 5.98
CA GLU A 203 25.59 26.52 5.76
C GLU A 203 26.32 25.71 4.69
N VAL A 204 26.81 26.37 3.63
CA VAL A 204 27.61 25.72 2.57
C VAL A 204 28.97 25.28 3.09
N LYS A 205 29.64 26.10 3.93
CA LYS A 205 31.02 25.86 4.41
C LYS A 205 31.16 24.84 5.54
N LYS A 206 30.07 24.45 6.23
CA LYS A 206 30.16 23.61 7.43
C LYS A 206 30.49 22.13 7.13
N VAL A 207 31.77 21.76 7.25
CA VAL A 207 32.23 20.34 7.32
C VAL A 207 31.96 19.83 8.73
N LYS A 208 31.26 18.70 8.87
CA LYS A 208 30.67 18.28 10.14
C LYS A 208 31.26 16.91 10.52
N MET A 209 32.01 16.81 11.63
CA MET A 209 32.21 15.51 12.32
C MET A 209 30.87 15.16 12.96
N ILE A 210 30.16 14.19 12.39
CA ILE A 210 28.79 13.83 12.78
C ILE A 210 28.78 12.37 13.22
N MET A 211 28.18 12.09 14.39
CA MET A 211 27.55 10.81 14.72
C MET A 211 26.98 10.13 13.45
N ARG A 212 27.49 8.95 13.10
CA ARG A 212 27.11 8.30 11.85
C ARG A 212 25.74 7.66 12.00
N ILE A 213 24.73 8.24 11.35
CA ILE A 213 23.36 7.68 11.33
C ILE A 213 23.27 6.66 10.21
N ILE A 214 23.06 5.39 10.57
CA ILE A 214 22.93 4.27 9.65
C ILE A 214 21.48 3.77 9.68
N LYS A 215 20.84 3.64 8.51
CA LYS A 215 19.42 3.25 8.39
C LYS A 215 19.18 1.92 7.68
N THR A 216 20.22 1.30 7.13
CA THR A 216 20.12 0.03 6.40
C THR A 216 21.04 -1.02 7.00
N THR A 217 20.64 -2.28 6.92
CA THR A 217 21.43 -3.41 7.47
C THR A 217 22.76 -3.59 6.73
N ASP A 218 22.78 -3.44 5.41
CA ASP A 218 24.01 -3.53 4.60
C ASP A 218 25.07 -2.48 4.98
N ALA A 219 24.65 -1.22 5.13
CA ALA A 219 25.56 -0.15 5.52
C ALA A 219 26.10 -0.33 6.95
N LEU A 220 25.26 -0.89 7.84
CA LEU A 220 25.68 -1.25 9.19
C LEU A 220 26.72 -2.38 9.11
N TYR A 221 26.42 -3.47 8.41
CA TYR A 221 27.30 -4.63 8.27
C TYR A 221 28.69 -4.24 7.75
N LYS A 222 28.77 -3.44 6.68
CA LYS A 222 30.03 -2.92 6.14
C LYS A 222 30.82 -2.09 7.16
N THR A 223 30.11 -1.27 7.94
CA THR A 223 30.73 -0.44 8.99
C THR A 223 31.27 -1.31 10.13
N ILE A 224 30.52 -2.32 10.57
CA ILE A 224 30.93 -3.24 11.63
C ILE A 224 32.13 -4.08 11.19
N GLN A 225 32.13 -4.62 9.97
CA GLN A 225 33.27 -5.35 9.41
C GLN A 225 34.55 -4.49 9.39
N PHE A 226 34.44 -3.23 8.99
CA PHE A 226 35.57 -2.30 9.03
C PHE A 226 36.09 -2.06 10.45
N LEU A 227 35.21 -1.86 11.44
CA LEU A 227 35.60 -1.64 12.83
C LEU A 227 36.22 -2.90 13.47
N LYS A 228 35.72 -4.08 13.11
CA LYS A 228 36.27 -5.36 13.54
C LYS A 228 37.67 -5.62 12.97
N LYS A 229 37.90 -5.29 11.70
CA LYS A 229 39.26 -5.32 11.10
C LYS A 229 40.25 -4.44 11.87
N LYS A 230 39.77 -3.34 12.47
CA LYS A 230 40.55 -2.45 13.34
C LYS A 230 40.58 -2.87 14.82
N GLN A 231 40.11 -4.08 15.14
CA GLN A 231 40.08 -4.66 16.49
C GLN A 231 39.40 -3.78 17.55
N LYS A 232 38.41 -2.96 17.16
CA LYS A 232 37.67 -2.11 18.10
C LYS A 232 36.64 -2.89 18.90
N LYS A 233 36.57 -2.65 20.22
CA LYS A 233 35.52 -3.17 21.10
C LYS A 233 34.22 -2.41 20.89
N LEU A 234 33.14 -3.12 20.60
CA LEU A 234 31.84 -2.55 20.26
C LEU A 234 30.86 -2.70 21.44
N GLY A 235 30.21 -1.59 21.80
CA GLY A 235 29.18 -1.54 22.84
C GLY A 235 27.81 -1.19 22.26
N LEU A 236 26.79 -1.99 22.55
CA LEU A 236 25.41 -1.77 22.07
C LEU A 236 24.47 -1.35 23.19
N VAL A 237 23.82 -0.20 23.02
CA VAL A 237 22.67 0.25 23.84
C VAL A 237 21.39 0.17 23.01
N PRO A 238 20.57 -0.89 23.16
CA PRO A 238 19.33 -1.03 22.41
C PRO A 238 18.18 -0.24 23.05
N THR A 239 17.45 0.55 22.25
CA THR A 239 16.28 1.31 22.72
C THR A 239 15.25 1.52 21.61
N MET A 240 14.02 1.88 21.99
CA MET A 240 12.95 2.24 21.07
C MET A 240 12.86 3.76 20.81
N GLY A 241 13.70 4.58 21.47
CA GLY A 241 13.67 6.05 21.39
C GLY A 241 13.06 6.72 22.63
N ASN A 242 12.79 8.01 22.56
CA ASN A 242 12.40 8.87 23.68
C ASN A 242 13.41 8.82 24.83
N LEU A 243 14.63 9.25 24.51
CA LEU A 243 15.78 9.19 25.38
C LEU A 243 15.61 10.13 26.59
N HIS A 244 16.05 9.65 27.75
CA HIS A 244 15.99 10.37 29.01
C HIS A 244 17.24 10.05 29.85
N LYS A 245 17.41 10.67 31.02
CA LYS A 245 18.59 10.49 31.88
C LYS A 245 18.97 9.03 32.15
N GLY A 246 18.00 8.12 32.28
CA GLY A 246 18.27 6.67 32.36
C GLY A 246 19.03 6.10 31.14
N HIS A 247 18.63 6.45 29.91
CA HIS A 247 19.33 6.04 28.69
C HIS A 247 20.71 6.70 28.57
N ILE A 248 20.83 7.97 28.95
CA ILE A 248 22.11 8.69 28.97
C ILE A 248 23.11 7.97 29.89
N LYS A 249 22.69 7.52 31.07
CA LYS A 249 23.55 6.74 31.96
C LYS A 249 23.99 5.39 31.37
N LEU A 250 23.14 4.73 30.58
CA LEU A 250 23.54 3.52 29.83
C LEU A 250 24.61 3.83 28.77
N ILE A 251 24.47 4.94 28.05
CA ILE A 251 25.46 5.40 27.05
C ILE A 251 26.79 5.72 27.72
N LEU A 252 26.76 6.47 28.83
CA LEU A 252 27.97 6.80 29.60
C LEU A 252 28.63 5.55 30.19
N LEU A 253 27.84 4.55 30.61
CA LEU A 253 28.36 3.26 31.02
C LEU A 253 29.02 2.52 29.85
N ALA A 254 28.38 2.51 28.67
CA ALA A 254 28.91 1.86 27.49
C ALA A 254 30.30 2.39 27.08
N LYS A 255 30.51 3.70 27.20
CA LYS A 255 31.79 4.36 26.94
C LYS A 255 32.94 3.91 27.84
N LYS A 256 32.64 3.33 29.01
CA LYS A 256 33.66 2.79 29.91
C LYS A 256 34.18 1.41 29.48
N TYR A 257 33.42 0.69 28.66
CA TYR A 257 33.72 -0.71 28.29
C TYR A 257 34.06 -0.89 26.80
N ALA A 258 33.59 0.01 25.93
CA ALA A 258 33.72 -0.12 24.48
C ALA A 258 34.41 1.11 23.86
N ASP A 259 35.19 0.85 22.80
CA ASP A 259 35.84 1.90 22.01
C ASP A 259 34.85 2.62 21.09
N ILE A 260 33.83 1.89 20.63
CA ILE A 260 32.75 2.41 19.78
C ILE A 260 31.42 2.11 20.42
N VAL A 261 30.64 3.15 20.69
CA VAL A 261 29.28 3.04 21.23
C VAL A 261 28.25 3.18 20.13
N ILE A 262 27.43 2.14 20.01
CA ILE A 262 26.35 2.03 19.03
C ILE A 262 25.03 2.09 19.79
N VAL A 263 24.19 3.04 19.43
CA VAL A 263 22.81 3.12 19.94
C VAL A 263 21.87 2.70 18.83
N SER A 264 20.95 1.77 19.11
CA SER A 264 19.88 1.45 18.16
C SER A 264 18.58 2.12 18.58
N ILE A 265 17.93 2.84 17.66
CA ILE A 265 16.56 3.34 17.84
C ILE A 265 15.65 2.59 16.88
N PHE A 266 14.87 1.65 17.41
CA PHE A 266 13.92 0.88 16.61
C PHE A 266 12.68 0.53 17.44
N VAL A 267 11.53 1.11 17.07
CA VAL A 267 10.24 0.75 17.66
C VAL A 267 9.78 -0.57 17.03
N ASN A 268 10.00 -1.68 17.72
CA ASN A 268 9.64 -3.00 17.21
C ASN A 268 8.12 -3.25 17.38
N PRO A 269 7.34 -3.41 16.29
CA PRO A 269 5.91 -3.66 16.38
C PRO A 269 5.54 -4.95 17.14
N MET A 270 6.41 -5.97 17.14
CA MET A 270 6.14 -7.23 17.84
C MET A 270 6.08 -7.10 19.36
N GLN A 271 6.64 -6.01 19.92
CA GLN A 271 6.62 -5.77 21.36
C GLN A 271 5.29 -5.14 21.83
N PHE A 272 4.34 -4.88 20.93
CA PHE A 272 3.07 -4.21 21.23
C PHE A 272 1.88 -5.11 20.91
N ASP A 273 1.10 -5.46 21.94
CA ASP A 273 -0.09 -6.30 21.81
C ASP A 273 -1.31 -5.51 21.27
N ASN A 274 -1.20 -4.18 21.25
CA ASN A 274 -2.25 -3.24 20.88
C ASN A 274 -1.72 -2.18 19.90
N LEU A 275 -2.37 -2.08 18.74
CA LEU A 275 -2.03 -1.11 17.70
C LEU A 275 -2.17 0.35 18.15
N LEU A 276 -3.04 0.64 19.13
CA LEU A 276 -3.16 1.99 19.70
C LEU A 276 -1.95 2.36 20.55
N ASP A 277 -1.35 1.40 21.27
CA ASP A 277 -0.17 1.67 22.10
C ASP A 277 1.07 1.88 21.23
N LEU A 278 1.17 1.14 20.11
CA LEU A 278 2.17 1.41 19.07
C LEU A 278 2.00 2.82 18.46
N LYS A 279 0.75 3.23 18.17
CA LYS A 279 0.45 4.57 17.63
C LYS A 279 0.71 5.69 18.65
N LYS A 280 0.43 5.45 19.94
CA LYS A 280 0.67 6.42 21.03
C LYS A 280 2.13 6.50 21.45
N TYR A 281 2.98 5.54 21.05
CA TYR A 281 4.39 5.54 21.44
C TYR A 281 5.09 6.81 20.92
N PRO A 282 5.90 7.49 21.73
CA PRO A 282 6.47 8.78 21.38
C PRO A 282 7.41 8.69 20.17
N GLN A 283 7.18 9.51 19.14
CA GLN A 283 8.07 9.63 17.99
C GLN A 283 8.95 10.87 18.16
N THR A 284 10.13 10.69 18.73
CA THR A 284 11.04 11.76 19.16
C THR A 284 12.39 11.68 18.45
N PHE A 285 12.43 11.09 17.25
CA PHE A 285 13.69 10.77 16.54
C PHE A 285 14.64 11.96 16.37
N ILE A 286 14.12 13.17 16.12
CA ILE A 286 14.94 14.38 15.98
C ILE A 286 15.55 14.79 17.32
N GLU A 287 14.75 14.81 18.39
CA GLU A 287 15.18 15.11 19.76
C GLU A 287 16.20 14.08 20.25
N ASP A 288 15.93 12.79 20.01
CA ASP A 288 16.84 11.69 20.33
C ASP A 288 18.18 11.85 19.61
N CYS A 289 18.18 12.25 18.33
CA CYS A 289 19.41 12.53 17.59
C CYS A 289 20.21 13.69 18.19
N LEU A 290 19.56 14.70 18.77
CA LEU A 290 20.23 15.81 19.44
C LEU A 290 20.88 15.34 20.75
N VAL A 291 20.15 14.58 21.56
CA VAL A 291 20.67 13.99 22.81
C VAL A 291 21.89 13.11 22.53
N LEU A 292 21.80 12.21 21.53
CA LEU A 292 22.91 11.32 21.18
C LEU A 292 24.15 12.06 20.67
N LYS A 293 23.96 13.16 19.95
CA LYS A 293 25.07 14.02 19.50
C LYS A 293 25.75 14.72 20.68
N ASN A 294 24.97 15.26 21.61
CA ASN A 294 25.50 15.90 22.81
C ASN A 294 26.28 14.91 23.67
N GLU A 295 25.79 13.68 23.78
CA GLU A 295 26.47 12.59 24.47
C GLU A 295 27.61 11.97 23.65
N LYS A 296 27.98 12.53 22.49
CA LYS A 296 29.08 12.10 21.60
C LYS A 296 29.01 10.59 21.27
N VAL A 297 27.85 10.10 20.82
CA VAL A 297 27.69 8.72 20.35
C VAL A 297 28.30 8.56 18.95
N ASP A 298 29.00 7.46 18.72
CA ASP A 298 29.72 7.21 17.48
C ASP A 298 28.78 6.83 16.32
N ILE A 299 27.87 5.88 16.59
CA ILE A 299 26.95 5.33 15.59
C ILE A 299 25.53 5.26 16.15
N LEU A 300 24.58 5.81 15.38
CA LEU A 300 23.15 5.61 15.58
C LEU A 300 22.63 4.67 14.50
N PHE A 301 22.17 3.48 14.89
CA PHE A 301 21.46 2.58 13.99
C PHE A 301 19.93 2.77 14.11
N ALA A 302 19.30 3.27 13.06
CA ALA A 302 17.87 3.59 13.02
C ALA A 302 17.18 2.99 11.78
N PRO A 303 17.02 1.65 11.75
CA PRO A 303 16.49 0.94 10.59
C PRO A 303 14.98 1.14 10.43
N LYS A 304 14.49 0.96 9.19
CA LYS A 304 13.05 0.79 8.94
C LYS A 304 12.61 -0.64 9.32
N ILE A 305 11.31 -0.84 9.55
CA ILE A 305 10.74 -2.17 9.84
C ILE A 305 11.12 -3.19 8.75
N SER A 306 11.07 -2.79 7.48
CA SER A 306 11.43 -3.65 6.34
C SER A 306 12.91 -4.05 6.30
N GLU A 307 13.80 -3.32 6.96
CA GLU A 307 15.22 -3.66 7.02
C GLU A 307 15.48 -4.80 8.01
N ILE A 308 14.67 -4.88 9.08
CA ILE A 308 14.77 -5.91 10.12
C ILE A 308 13.89 -7.13 9.78
N TYR A 309 12.73 -6.87 9.16
CA TYR A 309 11.71 -7.84 8.76
C TYR A 309 11.38 -7.68 7.27
N PRO A 310 12.25 -8.14 6.35
CA PRO A 310 12.08 -7.95 4.90
C PRO A 310 10.81 -8.61 4.35
N ASP A 311 10.47 -9.81 4.82
CA ASP A 311 9.27 -10.57 4.42
C ASP A 311 8.05 -10.26 5.32
N GLY A 312 8.15 -9.19 6.11
CA GLY A 312 7.13 -8.77 7.07
C GLY A 312 7.11 -9.58 8.37
N LEU A 313 6.19 -9.20 9.27
CA LEU A 313 6.12 -9.73 10.64
C LEU A 313 5.52 -11.14 10.74
N LYS A 314 4.93 -11.69 9.67
CA LYS A 314 4.30 -13.02 9.72
C LYS A 314 5.24 -14.17 9.36
N MET A 315 6.22 -13.92 8.49
CA MET A 315 7.07 -14.96 7.90
C MET A 315 8.50 -14.94 8.46
N HIS A 316 8.71 -14.33 9.63
CA HIS A 316 10.03 -14.17 10.22
C HIS A 316 10.30 -15.23 11.30
N THR A 317 11.55 -15.64 11.43
CA THR A 317 12.02 -16.48 12.53
C THR A 317 12.07 -15.67 13.83
N TYR A 318 11.53 -16.25 14.91
CA TYR A 318 11.54 -15.65 16.24
C TYR A 318 12.34 -16.50 17.24
N ILE A 319 12.80 -15.86 18.31
CA ILE A 319 13.47 -16.52 19.45
C ILE A 319 12.48 -16.55 20.60
N GLN A 320 12.25 -17.70 21.21
CA GLN A 320 11.41 -17.83 22.40
C GLN A 320 12.22 -18.44 23.54
N VAL A 321 12.19 -17.80 24.71
CA VAL A 321 12.77 -18.35 25.94
C VAL A 321 11.64 -19.02 26.73
N PRO A 322 11.60 -20.36 26.81
CA PRO A 322 10.54 -21.08 27.52
C PRO A 322 10.49 -20.70 29.00
N LYS A 323 9.35 -20.93 29.66
CA LYS A 323 9.07 -20.56 31.07
C LYS A 323 9.09 -19.04 31.34
N LEU A 324 10.25 -18.38 31.27
CA LEU A 324 10.41 -16.97 31.61
C LEU A 324 9.55 -16.02 30.76
N SER A 325 9.28 -16.36 29.49
CA SER A 325 8.44 -15.54 28.62
C SER A 325 6.94 -15.63 28.94
N LYS A 326 6.50 -16.60 29.77
CA LYS A 326 5.08 -16.89 30.07
C LYS A 326 4.66 -16.57 31.51
N ILE A 327 5.60 -16.19 32.38
CA ILE A 327 5.35 -15.86 33.79
C ILE A 327 5.28 -14.33 34.00
N ILE A 328 4.72 -13.89 35.12
CA ILE A 328 4.73 -12.48 35.57
C ILE A 328 4.24 -11.53 34.47
N GLU A 329 5.09 -10.65 33.91
CA GLU A 329 4.68 -9.68 32.87
C GLU A 329 4.31 -10.39 31.56
N GLY A 330 4.93 -11.53 31.28
CA GLY A 330 4.69 -12.34 30.09
C GLY A 330 3.29 -12.96 30.07
N LYS A 331 2.68 -13.16 31.25
CA LYS A 331 1.29 -13.61 31.38
C LYS A 331 0.32 -12.52 30.93
N SER A 332 0.60 -11.26 31.30
CA SER A 332 -0.24 -10.10 30.96
C SER A 332 0.00 -9.58 29.54
N ARG A 333 1.15 -9.92 28.92
CA ARG A 333 1.60 -9.41 27.60
C ARG A 333 2.04 -10.55 26.67
N PRO A 334 1.10 -11.40 26.19
CA PRO A 334 1.44 -12.59 25.40
C PRO A 334 2.08 -12.21 24.06
N GLY A 335 3.32 -12.67 23.84
CA GLY A 335 4.09 -12.37 22.64
C GLY A 335 5.07 -11.20 22.77
N HIS A 336 4.94 -10.35 23.81
CA HIS A 336 5.82 -9.21 24.03
C HIS A 336 7.31 -9.62 24.11
N PHE A 337 7.63 -10.61 24.95
CA PHE A 337 9.01 -11.06 25.13
C PHE A 337 9.56 -11.81 23.91
N ILE A 338 8.72 -12.48 23.13
CA ILE A 338 9.11 -13.05 21.82
C ILE A 338 9.54 -11.91 20.88
N GLY A 339 8.81 -10.79 20.89
CA GLY A 339 9.20 -9.57 20.19
C GLY A 339 10.56 -9.05 20.64
N VAL A 340 10.79 -8.94 21.96
CA VAL A 340 12.06 -8.47 22.55
C VAL A 340 13.24 -9.36 22.12
N THR A 341 13.17 -10.66 22.38
CA THR A 341 14.26 -11.62 22.10
C THR A 341 14.58 -11.66 20.61
N THR A 342 13.56 -11.60 19.76
CA THR A 342 13.73 -11.60 18.30
C THR A 342 14.46 -10.35 17.80
N ILE A 343 14.06 -9.15 18.24
CA ILE A 343 14.76 -7.93 17.81
C ILE A 343 16.18 -7.85 18.37
N ILE A 344 16.37 -8.20 19.64
CA ILE A 344 17.70 -8.16 20.26
C ILE A 344 18.62 -9.19 19.61
N GLY A 345 18.14 -10.42 19.34
CA GLY A 345 18.91 -11.43 18.61
C GLY A 345 19.31 -10.96 17.20
N LYS A 346 18.39 -10.30 16.47
CA LYS A 346 18.71 -9.70 15.17
C LYS A 346 19.76 -8.59 15.29
N LEU A 347 19.65 -7.69 16.28
CA LEU A 347 20.64 -6.65 16.52
C LEU A 347 22.01 -7.24 16.90
N PHE A 348 22.05 -8.28 17.72
CA PHE A 348 23.27 -9.01 18.06
C PHE A 348 23.91 -9.65 16.84
N ASN A 349 23.13 -10.23 15.93
CA ASN A 349 23.67 -10.78 14.68
C ASN A 349 24.21 -9.72 13.73
N LEU A 350 23.56 -8.55 13.66
CA LEU A 350 23.98 -7.45 12.78
C LEU A 350 25.19 -6.69 13.30
N ILE A 351 25.24 -6.43 14.61
CA ILE A 351 26.25 -5.57 15.25
C ILE A 351 27.41 -6.39 15.81
N GLN A 352 27.13 -7.62 16.24
CA GLN A 352 28.06 -8.53 16.90
C GLN A 352 28.88 -7.82 18.01
N PRO A 353 28.21 -7.16 18.98
CA PRO A 353 28.87 -6.35 19.99
C PRO A 353 29.63 -7.20 21.01
N ASN A 354 30.69 -6.65 21.61
CA ASN A 354 31.37 -7.31 22.74
C ASN A 354 30.55 -7.15 24.03
N PHE A 355 29.89 -6.00 24.18
CA PHE A 355 29.10 -5.64 25.35
C PHE A 355 27.73 -5.11 24.94
N SER A 356 26.69 -5.48 25.68
CA SER A 356 25.37 -4.85 25.53
C SER A 356 24.78 -4.43 26.88
N PHE A 357 24.18 -3.25 26.91
CA PHE A 357 23.83 -2.53 28.14
C PHE A 357 22.31 -2.42 28.30
N PHE A 358 21.81 -2.87 29.46
CA PHE A 358 20.38 -2.91 29.77
C PHE A 358 20.12 -2.35 31.18
N GLY A 359 18.97 -1.70 31.37
CA GLY A 359 18.55 -1.22 32.69
C GLY A 359 17.85 -2.33 33.50
N GLU A 360 18.05 -2.34 34.81
CA GLU A 360 17.39 -3.28 35.75
C GLU A 360 15.91 -2.94 36.02
N LYS A 361 15.43 -1.81 35.50
CA LYS A 361 14.02 -1.39 35.62
C LYS A 361 13.07 -2.44 35.03
N ASP A 362 13.45 -3.00 33.88
CA ASP A 362 12.70 -4.04 33.18
C ASP A 362 13.37 -5.41 33.46
N TYR A 363 13.41 -5.80 34.73
CA TYR A 363 14.26 -6.90 35.23
C TYR A 363 13.97 -8.26 34.57
N GLN A 364 12.68 -8.59 34.35
CA GLN A 364 12.31 -9.83 33.66
C GLN A 364 12.85 -9.85 32.22
N GLN A 365 12.81 -8.71 31.52
CA GLN A 365 13.40 -8.56 30.20
C GLN A 365 14.92 -8.80 30.23
N LEU A 366 15.62 -8.20 31.20
CA LEU A 366 17.06 -8.38 31.40
C LEU A 366 17.42 -9.86 31.62
N LEU A 367 16.65 -10.56 32.46
CA LEU A 367 16.89 -11.97 32.75
C LEU A 367 16.64 -12.86 31.52
N ILE A 368 15.57 -12.60 30.78
CA ILE A 368 15.29 -13.28 29.51
C ILE A 368 16.45 -13.09 28.53
N VAL A 369 16.96 -11.85 28.41
CA VAL A 369 18.11 -11.55 27.55
C VAL A 369 19.37 -12.30 28.01
N LYS A 370 19.69 -12.28 29.30
CA LYS A 370 20.83 -13.03 29.85
C LYS A 370 20.70 -14.55 29.60
N THR A 371 19.49 -15.08 29.73
CA THR A 371 19.20 -16.52 29.56
C THR A 371 19.43 -16.93 28.11
N PHE A 372 18.82 -16.26 27.12
CA PHE A 372 19.02 -16.66 25.73
C PHE A 372 20.44 -16.39 25.22
N VAL A 373 21.11 -15.34 25.72
CA VAL A 373 22.53 -15.09 25.36
C VAL A 373 23.40 -16.24 25.81
N LYS A 374 23.17 -16.76 27.03
CA LYS A 374 23.88 -17.92 27.56
C LYS A 374 23.52 -19.20 26.80
N GLU A 375 22.24 -19.49 26.62
CA GLU A 375 21.76 -20.75 26.03
C GLU A 375 22.05 -20.85 24.52
N LEU A 376 22.03 -19.73 23.79
CA LEU A 376 22.37 -19.68 22.36
C LEU A 376 23.85 -19.37 22.11
N ASN A 377 24.69 -19.40 23.16
CA ASN A 377 26.14 -19.21 23.08
C ASN A 377 26.59 -17.92 22.36
N TYR A 378 25.88 -16.81 22.59
CA TYR A 378 26.31 -15.51 22.05
C TYR A 378 27.58 -15.04 22.77
N PRO A 379 28.66 -14.67 22.04
CA PRO A 379 29.90 -14.17 22.64
C PRO A 379 29.78 -12.69 23.08
N ILE A 380 28.76 -12.39 23.88
CA ILE A 380 28.37 -11.03 24.26
C ILE A 380 28.21 -10.95 25.77
N LYS A 381 28.89 -9.99 26.41
CA LYS A 381 28.72 -9.75 27.85
C LYS A 381 27.59 -8.74 28.10
N ILE A 382 26.55 -9.18 28.80
CA ILE A 382 25.41 -8.33 29.19
C ILE A 382 25.74 -7.57 30.47
N ILE A 383 25.78 -6.24 30.38
CA ILE A 383 26.04 -5.33 31.50
C ILE A 383 24.73 -4.69 31.94
N SER A 384 24.35 -4.86 33.22
CA SER A 384 23.15 -4.24 33.78
C SER A 384 23.47 -2.93 34.50
N LEU A 385 22.54 -1.97 34.43
CA LEU A 385 22.60 -0.72 35.18
C LEU A 385 21.42 -0.67 36.19
N PRO A 386 21.69 -0.41 37.48
CA PRO A 386 20.62 -0.21 38.46
C PRO A 386 19.60 0.83 38.04
N THR A 387 18.35 0.65 38.47
CA THR A 387 17.24 1.54 38.07
C THR A 387 17.51 3.00 38.46
N ILE A 388 17.67 3.86 37.46
CA ILE A 388 17.82 5.31 37.65
C ILE A 388 16.45 5.93 37.96
N ARG A 389 16.38 6.72 39.04
CA ARG A 389 15.14 7.31 39.57
C ARG A 389 15.22 8.84 39.63
N LEU A 390 14.05 9.49 39.56
CA LEU A 390 13.84 10.91 39.86
C LEU A 390 14.07 11.19 41.35
N LYS A 391 14.18 12.47 41.74
CA LYS A 391 14.32 12.88 43.16
C LYS A 391 13.19 12.34 44.05
N ASN A 392 11.99 12.18 43.50
CA ASN A 392 10.84 11.62 44.22
C ASN A 392 10.82 10.07 44.28
N GLY A 393 11.84 9.37 43.75
CA GLY A 393 11.94 7.91 43.78
C GLY A 393 11.26 7.16 42.62
N LEU A 394 10.51 7.87 41.76
CA LEU A 394 9.92 7.27 40.56
C LEU A 394 11.00 6.94 39.53
N ALA A 395 10.93 5.76 38.90
CA ALA A 395 11.89 5.40 37.85
C ALA A 395 11.77 6.32 36.62
N PHE A 396 12.90 6.67 36.00
CA PHE A 396 12.85 7.39 34.73
C PHE A 396 12.16 6.52 33.66
N SER A 397 11.21 7.10 32.94
CA SER A 397 10.41 6.41 31.93
C SER A 397 9.93 7.37 30.85
N SER A 398 9.94 6.94 29.60
CA SER A 398 9.29 7.63 28.48
C SER A 398 7.78 7.85 28.70
N ARG A 399 7.16 6.99 29.53
CA ARG A 399 5.73 7.04 29.88
C ARG A 399 5.39 8.01 31.00
N ASN A 400 6.36 8.57 31.73
CA ASN A 400 6.09 9.50 32.83
C ASN A 400 5.38 10.78 32.34
N LYS A 401 5.51 11.12 31.05
CA LYS A 401 4.82 12.24 30.42
C LYS A 401 3.29 12.10 30.32
N TYR A 402 2.76 10.89 30.49
CA TYR A 402 1.32 10.63 30.44
C TYR A 402 0.64 10.79 31.81
N LEU A 403 1.43 10.97 32.87
CA LEU A 403 0.92 11.18 34.21
C LEU A 403 0.71 12.68 34.44
N THR A 404 -0.44 13.04 34.98
CA THR A 404 -0.70 14.39 35.51
C THR A 404 0.23 14.69 36.70
N ASN A 405 0.36 15.97 37.08
CA ASN A 405 1.17 16.34 38.23
C ASN A 405 0.73 15.63 39.53
N ILE A 406 -0.58 15.42 39.71
CA ILE A 406 -1.15 14.68 40.84
C ILE A 406 -0.76 13.19 40.77
N GLU A 407 -0.85 12.58 39.59
CA GLU A 407 -0.46 11.18 39.39
C GLU A 407 1.05 10.98 39.53
N LEU A 408 1.89 11.92 39.10
CA LEU A 408 3.35 11.88 39.29
C LEU A 408 3.72 11.88 40.78
N GLN A 409 3.00 12.67 41.60
CA GLN A 409 3.16 12.64 43.05
C GLN A 409 2.72 11.29 43.63
N LYS A 410 1.56 10.77 43.21
CA LYS A 410 1.08 9.44 43.64
C LYS A 410 2.04 8.32 43.27
N ALA A 411 2.58 8.34 42.04
CA ALA A 411 3.53 7.35 41.51
C ALA A 411 4.80 7.19 42.37
N SER A 412 5.20 8.24 43.12
CA SER A 412 6.34 8.19 44.05
C SER A 412 6.14 7.19 45.21
N PHE A 413 4.89 6.93 45.62
CA PHE A 413 4.59 6.03 46.73
C PHE A 413 4.92 4.57 46.43
N LEU A 414 4.93 4.16 45.16
CA LEU A 414 5.32 2.79 44.77
C LEU A 414 6.70 2.43 45.31
N TYR A 415 7.69 3.31 45.11
CA TYR A 415 9.06 3.04 45.57
C TYR A 415 9.20 3.09 47.10
N LYS A 416 8.47 4.01 47.75
CA LYS A 416 8.43 4.09 49.21
C LYS A 416 7.87 2.80 49.83
N ILE A 417 6.79 2.27 49.25
CA ILE A 417 6.18 1.00 49.68
C ILE A 417 7.16 -0.15 49.45
N ILE A 418 7.79 -0.27 48.28
CA ILE A 418 8.81 -1.29 48.02
C ILE A 418 9.93 -1.24 49.06
N ARG A 419 10.49 -0.05 49.36
CA ARG A 419 11.55 0.10 50.38
C ARG A 419 11.07 -0.27 51.78
N LYS A 420 9.85 0.12 52.16
CA LYS A 420 9.25 -0.26 53.44
C LYS A 420 9.08 -1.77 53.54
N THR A 421 8.57 -2.42 52.48
CA THR A 421 8.44 -3.87 52.39
C THR A 421 9.80 -4.56 52.53
N ILE A 422 10.84 -4.09 51.83
CA ILE A 422 12.21 -4.63 51.95
C ILE A 422 12.69 -4.55 53.40
N ASN A 423 12.55 -3.39 54.05
CA ASN A 423 13.00 -3.22 55.43
C ASN A 423 12.27 -4.14 56.41
N ILE A 424 10.95 -4.35 56.23
CA ILE A 424 10.17 -5.27 57.08
C ILE A 424 10.61 -6.72 56.86
N ILE A 425 10.81 -7.12 55.60
CA ILE A 425 11.28 -8.48 55.26
C ILE A 425 12.67 -8.73 55.86
N LEU A 426 13.58 -7.77 55.76
CA LEU A 426 14.93 -7.88 56.33
C LEU A 426 14.91 -7.93 57.86
N LYS A 427 14.10 -7.08 58.52
CA LYS A 427 13.99 -7.08 60.00
C LYS A 427 13.42 -8.38 60.55
N ASN A 428 12.51 -9.02 59.83
CA ASN A 428 11.86 -10.25 60.25
C ASN A 428 12.58 -11.53 59.76
N ASN A 429 13.78 -11.42 59.16
CA ASN A 429 14.48 -12.55 58.50
C ASN A 429 13.57 -13.34 57.54
N GLY A 430 12.67 -12.67 56.82
CA GLY A 430 11.71 -13.31 55.91
C GLY A 430 10.52 -14.00 56.57
N LYS A 431 10.44 -14.06 57.91
CA LYS A 431 9.25 -14.55 58.62
C LYS A 431 8.05 -13.65 58.29
N LYS A 432 6.89 -14.26 58.00
CA LYS A 432 5.63 -13.57 57.60
C LYS A 432 5.71 -12.85 56.24
N LEU A 433 6.42 -13.43 55.26
CA LEU A 433 6.54 -12.88 53.90
C LEU A 433 5.17 -12.61 53.24
N HIS A 434 4.29 -13.61 53.20
CA HIS A 434 2.96 -13.48 52.58
C HIS A 434 2.13 -12.35 53.20
N GLN A 435 2.13 -12.23 54.53
CA GLN A 435 1.43 -11.16 55.23
C GLN A 435 2.01 -9.78 54.87
N THR A 436 3.33 -9.65 54.85
CA THR A 436 4.02 -8.40 54.51
C THR A 436 3.73 -7.96 53.07
N ILE A 437 3.67 -8.91 52.13
CA ILE A 437 3.33 -8.65 50.73
C ILE A 437 1.86 -8.23 50.59
N ASN A 438 0.94 -8.91 51.28
CA ASN A 438 -0.48 -8.55 51.25
C ASN A 438 -0.73 -7.15 51.85
N LEU A 439 -0.07 -6.79 52.94
CA LEU A 439 -0.11 -5.45 53.51
C LEU A 439 0.41 -4.39 52.53
N ALA A 440 1.48 -4.70 51.79
CA ALA A 440 2.01 -3.80 50.77
C ALA A 440 1.04 -3.63 49.58
N LYS A 441 0.39 -4.71 49.12
CA LYS A 441 -0.66 -4.66 48.10
C LYS A 441 -1.84 -3.80 48.55
N MET A 442 -2.33 -3.99 49.78
CA MET A 442 -3.41 -3.17 50.34
C MET A 442 -3.02 -1.69 50.44
N SER A 443 -1.78 -1.40 50.85
CA SER A 443 -1.26 -0.02 50.92
C SER A 443 -1.20 0.64 49.53
N LEU A 444 -0.85 -0.11 48.49
CA LEU A 444 -0.90 0.37 47.10
C LEU A 444 -2.33 0.67 46.65
N ILE A 445 -3.29 -0.22 46.94
CA ILE A 445 -4.70 -0.04 46.58
C ILE A 445 -5.28 1.21 47.28
N GLN A 446 -5.01 1.40 48.57
CA GLN A 446 -5.41 2.59 49.33
C GLN A 446 -4.84 3.90 48.75
N LYS A 447 -3.66 3.85 48.12
CA LYS A 447 -3.05 5.00 47.44
C LYS A 447 -3.54 5.20 46.01
N GLY A 448 -4.53 4.41 45.56
CA GLY A 448 -5.18 4.53 44.26
C GLY A 448 -4.49 3.79 43.12
N PHE A 449 -3.62 2.82 43.42
CA PHE A 449 -3.02 1.95 42.41
C PHE A 449 -3.86 0.69 42.18
N LEU A 450 -3.98 0.25 40.92
CA LEU A 450 -4.39 -1.12 40.62
C LEU A 450 -3.13 -1.98 40.56
N VAL A 451 -3.04 -3.00 41.40
CA VAL A 451 -1.84 -3.85 41.50
C VAL A 451 -1.97 -5.04 40.57
N ASP A 452 -1.08 -5.12 39.58
CA ASP A 452 -0.98 -6.26 38.66
C ASP A 452 0.00 -7.30 39.25
N ILE A 453 1.21 -6.86 39.59
CA ILE A 453 2.25 -7.68 40.20
C ILE A 453 2.80 -6.94 41.42
N PHE A 454 2.92 -7.62 42.55
CA PHE A 454 3.74 -7.19 43.68
C PHE A 454 4.10 -8.42 44.50
N ASN A 455 5.30 -8.98 44.30
CA ASN A 455 5.73 -10.20 44.98
C ASN A 455 7.26 -10.30 45.04
N VAL A 456 7.77 -11.24 45.85
CA VAL A 456 9.20 -11.56 45.98
C VAL A 456 9.52 -12.82 45.18
N TYR A 457 10.56 -12.73 44.36
CA TYR A 457 10.98 -13.80 43.46
C TYR A 457 12.46 -14.08 43.62
N ASN A 458 12.88 -15.29 43.23
CA ASN A 458 14.29 -15.59 43.04
C ASN A 458 14.87 -14.71 41.92
N SER A 459 15.98 -14.02 42.19
CA SER A 459 16.58 -13.06 41.24
C SER A 459 17.17 -13.68 39.97
N GLN A 460 17.39 -15.00 39.94
CA GLN A 460 17.98 -15.74 38.82
C GLN A 460 16.95 -16.57 38.05
N THR A 461 15.91 -17.10 38.69
CA THR A 461 14.92 -17.98 38.03
C THR A 461 13.53 -17.37 37.92
N LEU A 462 13.22 -16.33 38.70
CA LEU A 462 11.88 -15.76 38.87
C LEU A 462 10.83 -16.76 39.38
N ASP A 463 11.27 -17.86 39.99
CA ASP A 463 10.39 -18.72 40.77
C ASP A 463 9.97 -18.02 42.07
N ASP A 464 8.88 -18.49 42.67
CA ASP A 464 8.40 -17.99 43.95
C ASP A 464 9.47 -18.15 45.04
N PHE A 465 9.42 -17.27 46.03
CA PHE A 465 10.37 -17.26 47.13
C PHE A 465 10.47 -18.62 47.83
N SER A 466 11.70 -19.06 48.08
CA SER A 466 12.00 -20.22 48.93
C SER A 466 13.10 -19.89 49.94
N GLU A 467 12.97 -20.39 51.17
CA GLU A 467 13.90 -20.11 52.28
C GLU A 467 15.34 -20.56 52.01
N LYS A 468 15.53 -21.52 51.08
CA LYS A 468 16.85 -22.05 50.69
C LYS A 468 17.65 -21.09 49.79
N ASN A 469 17.05 -20.03 49.23
CA ASN A 469 17.67 -19.16 48.22
C ASN A 469 18.11 -17.79 48.78
N LYS A 470 19.42 -17.49 48.69
CA LYS A 470 20.03 -16.27 49.26
C LYS A 470 19.90 -14.99 48.41
N LYS A 471 19.42 -15.05 47.16
CA LYS A 471 19.33 -13.86 46.26
C LYS A 471 17.92 -13.63 45.72
N ASN A 472 17.19 -12.71 46.35
CA ASN A 472 15.78 -12.42 46.07
C ASN A 472 15.59 -10.99 45.54
N ILE A 473 14.52 -10.78 44.78
CA ILE A 473 14.13 -9.48 44.22
C ILE A 473 12.63 -9.24 44.40
N ILE A 474 12.24 -7.99 44.68
CA ILE A 474 10.84 -7.57 44.65
C ILE A 474 10.52 -7.03 43.26
N LEU A 475 9.54 -7.63 42.59
CA LEU A 475 9.01 -7.10 41.33
C LEU A 475 7.63 -6.50 41.57
N ALA A 476 7.40 -5.32 40.97
CA ALA A 476 6.14 -4.60 41.08
C ALA A 476 5.71 -4.04 39.72
N SER A 477 4.48 -4.35 39.32
CA SER A 477 3.73 -3.77 38.19
C SER A 477 2.42 -3.22 38.74
N VAL A 478 2.18 -1.93 38.56
CA VAL A 478 0.97 -1.25 39.04
C VAL A 478 0.45 -0.30 37.97
N TRP A 479 -0.85 -0.11 37.93
CA TRP A 479 -1.51 0.85 37.07
C TRP A 479 -1.97 2.06 37.88
N LEU A 480 -1.82 3.24 37.28
CA LEU A 480 -2.22 4.53 37.84
C LEU A 480 -2.75 5.38 36.69
N GLY A 481 -3.99 5.87 36.81
CA GLY A 481 -4.64 6.69 35.77
C GLY A 481 -5.28 5.89 34.63
N SER A 482 -5.63 6.58 33.54
CA SER A 482 -6.44 6.09 32.42
C SER A 482 -5.78 5.05 31.48
N THR A 483 -4.61 4.52 31.85
CA THR A 483 -3.85 3.56 31.03
C THR A 483 -4.20 2.10 31.33
N GLN A 484 -5.47 1.71 31.27
CA GLN A 484 -5.86 0.29 31.11
C GLN A 484 -7.03 0.17 30.14
N LYS A 485 -6.83 -0.57 29.04
CA LYS A 485 -7.94 -1.14 28.26
C LYS A 485 -8.34 -2.45 28.95
N ASN A 486 -9.52 -2.45 29.56
CA ASN A 486 -10.25 -3.66 29.91
C ASN A 486 -10.39 -4.55 28.66
N LYS A 487 -9.80 -5.75 28.68
CA LYS A 487 -10.38 -6.89 27.96
C LYS A 487 -11.27 -7.60 28.99
N ASN A 488 -12.58 -7.63 28.70
CA ASN A 488 -13.67 -8.28 29.45
C ASN A 488 -14.30 -7.47 30.58
N ASN A 489 -14.94 -6.34 30.23
CA ASN A 489 -16.10 -5.78 30.96
C ASN A 489 -16.84 -4.74 30.09
N GLU A 490 -17.00 -5.01 28.80
CA GLU A 490 -17.87 -4.18 27.94
C GLU A 490 -19.22 -4.89 27.78
N GLN A 491 -20.29 -4.17 28.10
CA GLN A 491 -21.66 -4.66 27.97
C GLN A 491 -21.98 -4.95 26.50
N VAL A 492 -22.65 -6.08 26.24
CA VAL A 492 -22.98 -6.53 24.88
C VAL A 492 -24.47 -6.34 24.61
N ALA A 493 -24.78 -5.79 23.44
CA ALA A 493 -26.13 -5.71 22.89
C ALA A 493 -26.24 -6.52 21.60
N ILE A 494 -27.29 -7.31 21.46
CA ILE A 494 -27.51 -8.24 20.35
C ILE A 494 -28.85 -7.89 19.69
N VAL A 495 -28.82 -7.73 18.38
CA VAL A 495 -30.00 -7.57 17.52
C VAL A 495 -30.10 -8.77 16.60
N LEU A 496 -31.29 -9.37 16.50
CA LEU A 496 -31.50 -10.56 15.68
C LEU A 496 -32.56 -10.32 14.60
N SER A 497 -32.29 -10.85 13.40
CA SER A 497 -33.27 -11.05 12.34
C SER A 497 -34.07 -12.33 12.56
N ALA A 498 -35.17 -12.51 11.82
CA ALA A 498 -35.81 -13.80 11.69
C ALA A 498 -34.84 -14.87 11.12
N PRO A 499 -35.05 -16.17 11.40
CA PRO A 499 -34.28 -17.24 10.80
C PRO A 499 -34.45 -17.24 9.27
N ALA A 500 -33.44 -17.77 8.57
CA ALA A 500 -33.46 -17.84 7.11
C ALA A 500 -34.77 -18.43 6.58
N LYS A 501 -35.32 -17.80 5.52
CA LYS A 501 -36.61 -18.11 4.85
C LYS A 501 -37.89 -17.70 5.60
N ILE A 502 -37.87 -17.47 6.91
CA ILE A 502 -39.09 -17.12 7.68
C ILE A 502 -39.74 -15.84 7.16
N THR A 503 -38.98 -14.75 7.01
CA THR A 503 -39.53 -13.47 6.52
C THR A 503 -40.14 -13.62 5.12
N ASN A 504 -39.57 -14.46 4.25
CA ASN A 504 -40.13 -14.70 2.91
C ASN A 504 -41.50 -15.39 2.99
N TYR A 505 -41.63 -16.39 3.87
CA TYR A 505 -42.92 -17.04 4.10
C TYR A 505 -43.95 -16.07 4.67
N LEU A 506 -43.56 -15.20 5.61
CA LEU A 506 -44.44 -14.20 6.19
C LEU A 506 -44.83 -13.09 5.21
N VAL A 507 -43.93 -12.68 4.31
CA VAL A 507 -44.22 -11.72 3.23
C VAL A 507 -45.18 -12.34 2.22
N ASN A 508 -44.97 -13.59 1.81
CA ASN A 508 -45.85 -14.27 0.87
C ASN A 508 -47.29 -14.34 1.41
N ILE A 509 -47.50 -14.55 2.71
CA ILE A 509 -48.85 -14.59 3.31
C ILE A 509 -49.66 -13.32 3.02
N VAL A 510 -49.01 -12.16 2.90
CA VAL A 510 -49.67 -10.86 2.72
C VAL A 510 -49.70 -10.36 1.27
N GLU A 511 -49.13 -11.11 0.31
CA GLU A 511 -49.17 -10.76 -1.11
C GLU A 511 -50.54 -11.06 -1.75
N LYS A 512 -50.97 -10.19 -2.68
CA LYS A 512 -52.34 -10.14 -3.21
C LYS A 512 -52.80 -11.36 -4.03
N ASN A 513 -51.92 -12.29 -4.39
CA ASN A 513 -52.17 -13.31 -5.43
C ASN A 513 -52.11 -14.77 -4.93
N ILE A 514 -52.15 -15.02 -3.63
CA ILE A 514 -51.94 -16.37 -3.06
C ILE A 514 -53.27 -17.04 -2.68
N LYS A 515 -53.39 -18.34 -2.96
CA LYS A 515 -54.59 -19.14 -2.61
C LYS A 515 -54.63 -19.44 -1.11
N ILE A 516 -55.82 -19.55 -0.52
CA ILE A 516 -56.01 -19.81 0.93
C ILE A 516 -55.24 -21.06 1.41
N ASN A 517 -55.26 -22.15 0.63
CA ASN A 517 -54.52 -23.38 0.98
C ASN A 517 -53.00 -23.15 1.03
N GLU A 518 -52.47 -22.33 0.13
CA GLU A 518 -51.04 -21.99 0.11
C GLU A 518 -50.66 -21.14 1.33
N ILE A 519 -51.54 -20.27 1.82
CA ILE A 519 -51.31 -19.47 3.05
C ILE A 519 -51.11 -20.38 4.26
N LEU A 520 -51.98 -21.38 4.44
CA LEU A 520 -51.89 -22.34 5.56
C LEU A 520 -50.60 -23.16 5.48
N ASP A 521 -50.18 -23.55 4.28
CA ASP A 521 -48.92 -24.24 4.06
C ASP A 521 -47.72 -23.36 4.44
N GLN A 522 -47.70 -22.07 4.03
CA GLN A 522 -46.64 -21.13 4.42
C GLN A 522 -46.51 -21.00 5.94
N ILE A 523 -47.63 -20.90 6.66
CA ILE A 523 -47.66 -20.83 8.13
C ILE A 523 -47.04 -22.10 8.73
N LYS A 524 -47.47 -23.27 8.25
CA LYS A 524 -46.98 -24.57 8.74
C LYS A 524 -45.48 -24.75 8.47
N PHE A 525 -44.99 -24.31 7.30
CA PHE A 525 -43.56 -24.32 7.00
C PHE A 525 -42.76 -23.41 7.93
N ALA A 526 -43.25 -22.20 8.19
CA ALA A 526 -42.62 -21.27 9.13
C ALA A 526 -42.59 -21.82 10.56
N GLU A 527 -43.70 -22.39 11.04
CA GLU A 527 -43.83 -23.03 12.36
C GLU A 527 -42.84 -24.20 12.51
N ASN A 528 -42.76 -25.08 11.51
CA ASN A 528 -41.85 -26.22 11.49
C ASN A 528 -40.37 -25.83 11.55
N ILE A 529 -39.98 -24.74 10.90
CA ILE A 529 -38.60 -24.23 10.97
C ILE A 529 -38.23 -23.86 12.41
N PHE A 530 -39.10 -23.12 13.12
CA PHE A 530 -38.85 -22.77 14.51
C PHE A 530 -38.77 -24.00 15.42
N ILE A 531 -39.69 -24.96 15.25
CA ILE A 531 -39.69 -26.23 15.99
C ILE A 531 -38.38 -26.99 15.76
N LYS A 532 -37.93 -27.11 14.50
CA LYS A 532 -36.67 -27.79 14.16
C LYS A 532 -35.45 -27.09 14.77
N ILE A 533 -35.44 -25.76 14.81
CA ILE A 533 -34.38 -24.97 15.44
C ILE A 533 -34.30 -25.28 16.93
N ILE A 534 -35.42 -25.19 17.66
CA ILE A 534 -35.41 -25.46 19.12
C ILE A 534 -35.06 -26.92 19.43
N GLN A 535 -35.52 -27.88 18.62
CA GLN A 535 -35.12 -29.29 18.76
C GLN A 535 -33.60 -29.49 18.61
N THR A 536 -33.00 -28.79 17.65
CA THR A 536 -31.55 -28.85 17.41
C THR A 536 -30.78 -28.21 18.56
N ILE A 537 -31.26 -27.07 19.08
CA ILE A 537 -30.66 -26.40 20.24
C ILE A 537 -30.70 -27.30 21.48
N THR A 538 -31.82 -27.96 21.76
CA THR A 538 -31.96 -28.89 22.90
C THR A 538 -30.94 -30.02 22.83
N LYS A 539 -30.64 -30.54 21.62
CA LYS A 539 -29.61 -31.57 21.43
C LYS A 539 -28.19 -31.07 21.76
N ILE A 540 -27.93 -29.79 21.52
CA ILE A 540 -26.61 -29.17 21.75
C ILE A 540 -26.47 -28.70 23.20
N GLN A 541 -27.58 -28.29 23.83
CA GLN A 541 -27.59 -27.68 25.15
C GLN A 541 -28.66 -28.31 26.04
N SER A 542 -28.22 -29.19 26.95
CA SER A 542 -29.08 -30.02 27.79
C SER A 542 -30.02 -29.24 28.72
N CYS A 543 -29.62 -28.06 29.20
CA CYS A 543 -30.43 -27.22 30.10
C CYS A 543 -31.38 -26.24 29.37
N PHE A 544 -31.63 -26.42 28.07
CA PHE A 544 -32.52 -25.54 27.31
C PHE A 544 -34.00 -25.79 27.64
N LEU A 545 -34.77 -24.72 27.86
CA LEU A 545 -36.19 -24.76 28.23
C LEU A 545 -37.09 -25.07 27.02
N TYR A 546 -37.01 -26.30 26.50
CA TYR A 546 -37.67 -26.70 25.26
C TYR A 546 -39.19 -26.56 25.32
N GLU A 547 -39.86 -27.14 26.32
CA GLU A 547 -41.33 -27.14 26.42
C GLU A 547 -41.91 -25.74 26.61
N GLU A 548 -41.25 -24.89 27.41
CA GLU A 548 -41.65 -23.49 27.59
C GLU A 548 -41.52 -22.71 26.28
N THR A 549 -40.39 -22.86 25.58
CA THR A 549 -40.16 -22.16 24.30
C THR A 549 -41.12 -22.64 23.22
N LYS A 550 -41.40 -23.94 23.15
CA LYS A 550 -42.36 -24.54 22.21
C LYS A 550 -43.78 -24.02 22.45
N LYS A 551 -44.21 -23.92 23.71
CA LYS A 551 -45.51 -23.31 24.07
C LYS A 551 -45.63 -21.88 23.57
N ILE A 552 -44.59 -21.06 23.75
CA ILE A 552 -44.59 -19.66 23.28
C ILE A 552 -44.71 -19.59 21.75
N ILE A 553 -43.96 -20.42 21.02
CA ILE A 553 -44.04 -20.51 19.55
C ILE A 553 -45.47 -20.87 19.13
N ASN A 554 -46.06 -21.91 19.70
CA ASN A 554 -47.42 -22.34 19.35
C ASN A 554 -48.46 -21.23 19.63
N ILE A 555 -48.35 -20.53 20.75
CA ILE A 555 -49.24 -19.41 21.09
C ILE A 555 -49.15 -18.30 20.05
N GLU A 556 -47.95 -17.90 19.64
CA GLU A 556 -47.75 -16.84 18.64
C GLU A 556 -48.24 -17.26 17.24
N PHE A 557 -48.01 -18.52 16.84
CA PHE A 557 -48.54 -19.03 15.57
C PHE A 557 -50.06 -19.19 15.58
N ASN A 558 -50.67 -19.53 16.72
CA ASN A 558 -52.13 -19.55 16.85
C ASN A 558 -52.74 -18.15 16.73
N LYS A 559 -52.12 -17.13 17.35
CA LYS A 559 -52.52 -15.72 17.14
C LYS A 559 -52.40 -15.31 15.68
N LEU A 560 -51.32 -15.72 15.01
CA LEU A 560 -51.12 -15.42 13.59
C LEU A 560 -52.19 -16.09 12.72
N LYS A 561 -52.54 -17.35 12.99
CA LYS A 561 -53.65 -18.06 12.32
C LYS A 561 -54.98 -17.34 12.52
N GLN A 562 -55.25 -16.84 13.73
CA GLN A 562 -56.47 -16.08 14.02
C GLN A 562 -56.54 -14.77 13.22
N ILE A 563 -55.48 -13.94 13.25
CA ILE A 563 -55.41 -12.69 12.48
C ILE A 563 -55.60 -12.96 10.98
N ILE A 564 -55.01 -14.03 10.46
CA ILE A 564 -55.14 -14.39 9.05
C ILE A 564 -56.58 -14.79 8.74
N ASN A 565 -57.23 -15.60 9.57
CA ASN A 565 -58.63 -15.98 9.42
C ASN A 565 -59.58 -14.78 9.43
N ASP A 566 -59.32 -13.80 10.30
CA ASP A 566 -60.14 -12.59 10.42
C ASP A 566 -60.11 -11.72 9.14
N PHE A 567 -58.99 -11.74 8.40
CA PHE A 567 -58.78 -10.91 7.20
C PHE A 567 -58.79 -11.69 5.87
N ILE A 568 -58.91 -13.02 5.91
CA ILE A 568 -58.95 -13.89 4.71
C ILE A 568 -60.10 -13.49 3.76
N SER A 569 -61.24 -13.05 4.30
CA SER A 569 -62.41 -12.62 3.53
C SER A 569 -62.18 -11.32 2.74
N LEU A 570 -61.28 -10.45 3.22
CA LEU A 570 -61.04 -9.11 2.66
C LEU A 570 -60.08 -9.10 1.46
N LYS A 571 -59.46 -10.25 1.11
CA LYS A 571 -58.46 -10.45 0.03
C LYS A 571 -57.22 -9.53 0.06
N THR A 572 -57.19 -8.52 0.93
CA THR A 572 -56.09 -7.57 1.10
C THR A 572 -55.93 -7.24 2.58
N TYR A 573 -54.70 -7.30 3.06
CA TYR A 573 -54.38 -6.97 4.45
C TYR A 573 -54.03 -5.48 4.57
N PRO A 574 -54.60 -4.73 5.51
CA PRO A 574 -54.14 -3.37 5.84
C PRO A 574 -52.66 -3.34 6.23
N GLU A 575 -51.92 -2.27 5.92
CA GLU A 575 -50.46 -2.22 6.13
C GLU A 575 -50.03 -2.42 7.60
N ASN A 576 -50.85 -1.98 8.56
CA ASN A 576 -50.60 -2.21 9.99
C ASN A 576 -50.70 -3.70 10.35
N ILE A 577 -51.64 -4.45 9.76
CA ILE A 577 -51.77 -5.89 9.93
C ILE A 577 -50.61 -6.63 9.25
N GLN A 578 -50.23 -6.19 8.05
CA GLN A 578 -49.05 -6.73 7.36
C GLN A 578 -47.78 -6.58 8.21
N ALA A 579 -47.60 -5.41 8.85
CA ALA A 579 -46.48 -5.16 9.74
C ALA A 579 -46.46 -6.14 10.92
N ILE A 580 -47.63 -6.42 11.53
CA ILE A 580 -47.76 -7.39 12.63
C ILE A 580 -47.37 -8.80 12.17
N ILE A 581 -47.88 -9.27 11.03
CA ILE A 581 -47.60 -10.61 10.49
C ILE A 581 -46.10 -10.77 10.24
N MET A 582 -45.49 -9.82 9.53
CA MET A 582 -44.08 -9.88 9.14
C MET A 582 -43.11 -9.78 10.32
N SER A 583 -43.50 -9.11 11.41
CA SER A 583 -42.66 -8.92 12.61
C SER A 583 -42.45 -10.16 13.47
N ARG A 584 -43.28 -11.20 13.30
CA ARG A 584 -43.28 -12.38 14.21
C ARG A 584 -41.97 -13.15 14.17
N GLY A 585 -41.27 -13.14 13.04
CA GLY A 585 -40.00 -13.83 12.88
C GLY A 585 -38.92 -13.35 13.87
N GLU A 586 -38.74 -12.03 13.97
CA GLU A 586 -37.76 -11.39 14.84
C GLU A 586 -38.13 -11.52 16.33
N ILE A 587 -39.42 -11.38 16.65
CA ILE A 587 -39.93 -11.51 18.02
C ILE A 587 -39.65 -12.92 18.57
N LEU A 588 -39.96 -13.97 17.79
CA LEU A 588 -39.70 -15.35 18.17
C LEU A 588 -38.20 -15.66 18.27
N SER A 589 -37.37 -15.06 17.41
CA SER A 589 -35.92 -15.22 17.45
C SER A 589 -35.31 -14.71 18.76
N ILE A 590 -35.78 -13.56 19.25
CA ILE A 590 -35.36 -13.00 20.53
C ILE A 590 -35.82 -13.86 21.71
N CYS A 591 -37.04 -14.41 21.64
CA CYS A 591 -37.52 -15.34 22.64
C CYS A 591 -36.61 -16.58 22.76
N ILE A 592 -36.27 -17.21 21.63
CA ILE A 592 -35.38 -18.37 21.59
C ILE A 592 -34.00 -18.00 22.12
N MET A 593 -33.40 -16.88 21.66
CA MET A 593 -32.08 -16.44 22.12
C MET A 593 -32.04 -16.13 23.61
N LYS A 594 -33.08 -15.50 24.16
CA LYS A 594 -33.22 -15.25 25.60
C LYS A 594 -33.12 -16.56 26.39
N ASN A 595 -33.78 -17.61 25.93
CA ASN A 595 -33.77 -18.92 26.59
C ASN A 595 -32.42 -19.64 26.41
N ILE A 596 -31.74 -19.48 25.28
CA ILE A 596 -30.35 -19.96 25.09
C ILE A 596 -29.41 -19.29 26.10
N LEU A 597 -29.47 -17.96 26.24
CA LEU A 597 -28.59 -17.20 27.13
C LEU A 597 -28.87 -17.50 28.61
N LYS A 598 -30.15 -17.58 29.00
CA LYS A 598 -30.56 -17.98 30.35
C LYS A 598 -30.04 -19.37 30.72
N SER A 599 -30.14 -20.33 29.82
CA SER A 599 -29.63 -21.69 30.05
C SER A 599 -28.10 -21.78 30.08
N ARG A 600 -27.38 -20.68 29.77
CA ARG A 600 -25.93 -20.51 29.99
C ARG A 600 -25.61 -19.62 31.20
N ASN A 601 -26.57 -19.39 32.09
CA ASN A 601 -26.45 -18.54 33.28
C ASN A 601 -26.13 -17.05 32.99
N HIS A 602 -26.50 -16.54 31.81
CA HIS A 602 -26.42 -15.10 31.54
C HIS A 602 -27.70 -14.37 31.96
N LYS A 603 -27.53 -13.19 32.57
CA LYS A 603 -28.63 -12.25 32.80
C LYS A 603 -28.90 -11.45 31.53
N VAL A 604 -30.18 -11.25 31.20
CA VAL A 604 -30.61 -10.67 29.92
C VAL A 604 -31.64 -9.58 30.15
N THR A 605 -31.47 -8.43 29.51
CA THR A 605 -32.47 -7.37 29.40
C THR A 605 -32.98 -7.33 27.96
N VAL A 606 -34.30 -7.42 27.76
CA VAL A 606 -34.92 -7.31 26.43
C VAL A 606 -35.49 -5.92 26.27
N ILE A 607 -35.06 -5.19 25.23
CA ILE A 607 -35.62 -3.89 24.85
C ILE A 607 -36.80 -4.13 23.91
N ASN A 608 -37.96 -3.57 24.23
CA ASN A 608 -39.10 -3.54 23.32
C ASN A 608 -38.93 -2.38 22.32
N PRO A 609 -38.70 -2.63 21.02
CA PRO A 609 -38.48 -1.55 20.06
C PRO A 609 -39.75 -0.74 19.77
N ILE A 610 -40.94 -1.27 20.00
CA ILE A 610 -42.21 -0.54 19.78
C ILE A 610 -42.32 0.63 20.75
N GLU A 611 -41.90 0.44 21.99
CA GLU A 611 -41.95 1.49 23.02
C GLU A 611 -40.75 2.45 22.93
N ASN A 612 -39.57 1.91 22.59
CA ASN A 612 -38.29 2.59 22.80
C ASN A 612 -37.64 3.13 21.53
N ILE A 613 -37.99 2.61 20.34
CA ILE A 613 -37.47 3.08 19.06
C ILE A 613 -38.59 3.79 18.31
N ILE A 614 -38.52 5.12 18.22
CA ILE A 614 -39.54 5.93 17.56
C ILE A 614 -39.22 6.18 16.10
N SER A 615 -40.21 5.95 15.25
CA SER A 615 -40.12 6.16 13.81
C SER A 615 -41.29 6.97 13.25
N THR A 616 -41.06 7.50 12.05
CA THR A 616 -42.03 8.27 11.25
C THR A 616 -42.04 7.73 9.82
N GLY A 617 -43.21 7.64 9.20
CA GLY A 617 -43.37 7.12 7.82
C GLY A 617 -44.55 6.15 7.72
N SER A 618 -44.55 5.32 6.67
CA SER A 618 -45.55 4.25 6.49
C SER A 618 -45.31 3.06 7.41
N PHE A 619 -46.31 2.18 7.54
CA PHE A 619 -46.23 0.99 8.40
C PHE A 619 -45.17 -0.01 7.93
N LEU A 620 -44.88 -0.07 6.64
CA LEU A 620 -43.95 -1.05 6.06
C LEU A 620 -42.53 -0.52 5.85
N ASN A 621 -42.34 0.81 5.85
CA ASN A 621 -41.07 1.44 5.53
C ASN A 621 -40.87 2.77 6.27
N SER A 622 -40.72 2.68 7.59
CA SER A 622 -40.54 3.83 8.48
C SER A 622 -39.06 4.24 8.65
N THR A 623 -38.82 5.47 9.08
CA THR A 623 -37.49 6.01 9.39
C THR A 623 -37.39 6.39 10.86
N VAL A 624 -36.29 6.03 11.53
CA VAL A 624 -36.15 6.21 12.98
C VAL A 624 -35.68 7.62 13.36
N SER A 625 -36.35 8.21 14.35
CA SER A 625 -35.89 9.38 15.09
C SER A 625 -34.88 8.96 16.18
N ILE A 626 -33.60 8.99 15.83
CA ILE A 626 -32.51 8.51 16.71
C ILE A 626 -32.44 9.32 18.01
N ASN A 627 -32.60 10.64 17.93
CA ASN A 627 -32.49 11.51 19.10
C ASN A 627 -33.60 11.22 20.12
N GLU A 628 -34.83 10.99 19.67
CA GLU A 628 -35.95 10.65 20.55
C GLU A 628 -35.81 9.24 21.12
N SER A 629 -35.45 8.26 20.28
CA SER A 629 -35.21 6.88 20.70
C SER A 629 -34.10 6.79 21.75
N LYS A 630 -33.04 7.59 21.58
CA LYS A 630 -31.94 7.69 22.55
C LYS A 630 -32.39 8.25 23.90
N LYS A 631 -33.28 9.24 23.93
CA LYS A 631 -33.86 9.76 25.17
C LYS A 631 -34.64 8.69 25.91
N ARG A 632 -35.51 7.94 25.22
CA ARG A 632 -36.30 6.84 25.81
C ARG A 632 -35.41 5.73 26.37
N ILE A 633 -34.44 5.27 25.58
CA ILE A 633 -33.49 4.24 26.04
C ILE A 633 -32.67 4.72 27.25
N SER A 634 -32.28 6.00 27.30
CA SER A 634 -31.53 6.53 28.44
C SER A 634 -32.34 6.61 29.75
N GLN A 635 -33.67 6.61 29.65
CA GLN A 635 -34.57 6.57 30.82
C GLN A 635 -34.79 5.15 31.34
N MET A 636 -34.43 4.11 30.57
CA MET A 636 -34.51 2.72 31.00
C MET A 636 -33.36 2.37 31.94
N THR A 637 -33.66 1.69 33.05
CA THR A 637 -32.64 1.10 33.93
C THR A 637 -32.12 -0.22 33.35
N ILE A 638 -31.01 -0.16 32.61
CA ILE A 638 -30.32 -1.34 32.08
C ILE A 638 -29.12 -1.68 32.97
N ASN A 639 -29.13 -2.86 33.59
CA ASN A 639 -28.02 -3.32 34.41
C ASN A 639 -26.77 -3.58 33.55
N SER A 640 -25.63 -3.00 33.92
CA SER A 640 -24.34 -3.12 33.21
C SER A 640 -23.85 -4.56 33.03
N ASN A 641 -24.27 -5.50 33.89
CA ASN A 641 -23.91 -6.92 33.80
C ASN A 641 -24.86 -7.75 32.92
N ASN A 642 -25.95 -7.16 32.41
CA ASN A 642 -26.91 -7.87 31.56
C ASN A 642 -26.51 -7.77 30.08
N ILE A 643 -26.72 -8.86 29.34
CA ILE A 643 -26.72 -8.85 27.88
C ILE A 643 -28.03 -8.21 27.41
N ILE A 644 -27.94 -7.24 26.50
CA ILE A 644 -29.10 -6.56 25.93
C ILE A 644 -29.57 -7.33 24.70
N LEU A 645 -30.86 -7.62 24.59
CA LEU A 645 -31.49 -8.20 23.40
C LEU A 645 -32.52 -7.22 22.83
N MET A 646 -32.59 -7.10 21.51
CA MET A 646 -33.65 -6.34 20.83
C MET A 646 -34.01 -7.01 19.49
N PRO A 647 -35.30 -7.21 19.19
CA PRO A 647 -35.69 -7.70 17.86
C PRO A 647 -35.34 -6.66 16.80
N GLY A 648 -34.75 -7.11 15.69
CA GLY A 648 -34.48 -6.26 14.54
C GLY A 648 -35.76 -5.92 13.75
N PHE A 649 -35.61 -5.14 12.67
CA PHE A 649 -36.64 -4.85 11.67
C PHE A 649 -37.87 -4.04 12.13
N ILE A 650 -38.12 -3.96 13.44
CA ILE A 650 -39.34 -3.42 14.06
C ILE A 650 -39.05 -2.10 14.81
N SER A 651 -40.01 -1.19 14.83
CA SER A 651 -40.03 0.01 15.68
C SER A 651 -41.47 0.43 16.02
N GLY A 652 -41.64 1.49 16.81
CA GLY A 652 -42.95 2.08 17.10
C GLY A 652 -43.14 3.45 16.45
N ASN A 653 -44.35 3.73 16.00
CA ASN A 653 -44.72 5.08 15.59
C ASN A 653 -45.06 5.97 16.81
N LYS A 654 -45.38 7.24 16.58
CA LYS A 654 -45.74 8.19 17.66
C LYS A 654 -46.99 7.79 18.46
N LYS A 655 -47.87 6.95 17.91
CA LYS A 655 -49.06 6.41 18.58
C LYS A 655 -48.77 5.12 19.36
N GLY A 656 -47.54 4.61 19.32
CA GLY A 656 -47.17 3.34 19.95
C GLY A 656 -47.56 2.10 19.12
N GLU A 657 -47.88 2.26 17.84
CA GLU A 657 -48.22 1.14 16.95
C GLU A 657 -46.96 0.56 16.30
N LEU A 658 -46.98 -0.74 16.04
CA LEU A 658 -45.88 -1.48 15.40
C LEU A 658 -45.71 -1.05 13.95
N VAL A 659 -44.48 -0.69 13.57
CA VAL A 659 -44.09 -0.40 12.19
C VAL A 659 -42.76 -1.05 11.83
N LEU A 660 -42.55 -1.33 10.55
CA LEU A 660 -41.35 -1.96 10.00
C LEU A 660 -40.38 -0.92 9.44
N LEU A 661 -39.11 -1.29 9.41
CA LEU A 661 -38.01 -0.43 8.95
C LEU A 661 -37.63 -0.66 7.47
N GLY A 662 -38.38 -1.51 6.76
CA GLY A 662 -38.13 -1.90 5.38
C GLY A 662 -36.93 -2.84 5.21
N ARG A 663 -36.47 -3.00 3.96
CA ARG A 663 -35.39 -3.94 3.60
C ARG A 663 -34.10 -3.68 4.39
N ASN A 664 -33.44 -4.76 4.81
CA ASN A 664 -32.26 -4.76 5.69
C ASN A 664 -32.50 -4.03 7.03
N GLY A 665 -33.75 -4.04 7.50
CA GLY A 665 -34.15 -3.33 8.70
C GLY A 665 -33.46 -3.82 9.98
N SER A 666 -32.99 -5.07 10.04
CA SER A 666 -32.23 -5.58 11.20
C SER A 666 -30.84 -4.96 11.32
N ASP A 667 -30.10 -4.84 10.20
CA ASP A 667 -28.81 -4.15 10.20
C ASP A 667 -29.00 -2.68 10.62
N TYR A 668 -30.04 -2.04 10.08
CA TYR A 668 -30.41 -0.69 10.46
C TYR A 668 -30.78 -0.60 11.94
N SER A 669 -31.53 -1.56 12.49
CA SER A 669 -31.87 -1.66 13.91
C SER A 669 -30.61 -1.78 14.79
N ALA A 670 -29.63 -2.59 14.40
CA ALA A 670 -28.36 -2.71 15.09
C ALA A 670 -27.59 -1.38 15.10
N ALA A 671 -27.55 -0.67 13.96
CA ALA A 671 -26.96 0.66 13.89
C ALA A 671 -27.69 1.69 14.77
N ILE A 672 -29.03 1.67 14.79
CA ILE A 672 -29.83 2.54 15.65
C ILE A 672 -29.56 2.26 17.12
N LEU A 673 -29.61 1.00 17.54
CA LEU A 673 -29.36 0.61 18.93
C LEU A 673 -27.95 0.99 19.37
N ALA A 674 -26.95 0.78 18.51
CA ALA A 674 -25.58 1.23 18.75
C ALA A 674 -25.51 2.75 18.97
N CYS A 675 -26.23 3.55 18.18
CA CYS A 675 -26.29 5.00 18.36
C CYS A 675 -27.00 5.41 19.66
N CYS A 676 -28.07 4.71 20.05
CA CYS A 676 -28.83 5.00 21.26
C CYS A 676 -28.03 4.67 22.53
N LEU A 677 -27.26 3.55 22.51
CA LEU A 677 -26.42 3.11 23.62
C LEU A 677 -25.04 3.77 23.66
N ASN A 678 -24.69 4.66 22.72
CA ASN A 678 -23.33 5.18 22.53
C ASN A 678 -22.27 4.06 22.43
N ALA A 679 -22.58 3.01 21.66
CA ALA A 679 -21.70 1.86 21.53
C ALA A 679 -20.34 2.26 20.93
N LYS A 680 -19.27 1.60 21.41
CA LYS A 680 -17.90 1.80 20.89
C LYS A 680 -17.69 1.16 19.53
N LEU A 681 -18.47 0.13 19.21
CA LEU A 681 -18.36 -0.67 17.99
C LEU A 681 -19.73 -1.30 17.68
N CYS A 682 -20.10 -1.33 16.41
CA CYS A 682 -21.20 -2.12 15.89
C CYS A 682 -20.63 -3.32 15.11
N GLU A 683 -21.10 -4.53 15.39
CA GLU A 683 -20.71 -5.72 14.62
C GLU A 683 -21.90 -6.24 13.83
N ILE A 684 -21.71 -6.45 12.52
CA ILE A 684 -22.70 -7.05 11.63
C ILE A 684 -22.21 -8.44 11.26
N TRP A 685 -22.90 -9.45 11.74
CA TRP A 685 -22.57 -10.85 11.53
C TRP A 685 -23.45 -11.42 10.40
N THR A 686 -22.80 -11.84 9.32
CA THR A 686 -23.42 -12.28 8.06
C THR A 686 -22.80 -13.60 7.57
N ASP A 687 -23.00 -13.96 6.31
CA ASP A 687 -22.49 -15.17 5.65
C ASP A 687 -21.19 -14.95 4.84
N VAL A 688 -20.69 -13.71 4.81
CA VAL A 688 -19.44 -13.32 4.15
C VAL A 688 -18.38 -12.84 5.13
N ASP A 689 -17.10 -13.10 4.81
CA ASP A 689 -15.93 -12.68 5.60
C ASP A 689 -15.75 -11.16 5.68
N GLY A 690 -16.53 -10.38 4.93
CA GLY A 690 -16.55 -8.93 4.90
C GLY A 690 -16.75 -8.40 3.48
N VAL A 691 -16.24 -7.21 3.20
CA VAL A 691 -16.32 -6.57 1.88
C VAL A 691 -15.09 -6.92 1.06
N PHE A 692 -15.29 -7.45 -0.14
CA PHE A 692 -14.23 -7.77 -1.09
C PHE A 692 -14.06 -6.66 -2.13
N THR A 693 -12.92 -6.66 -2.83
CA THR A 693 -12.65 -5.73 -3.95
C THR A 693 -13.60 -5.90 -5.14
N SER A 694 -14.27 -7.03 -5.25
CA SER A 694 -15.36 -7.32 -6.20
C SER A 694 -16.08 -8.56 -5.68
N ASP A 695 -17.23 -8.90 -6.25
CA ASP A 695 -17.96 -10.12 -5.91
C ASP A 695 -17.08 -11.37 -6.18
N PRO A 696 -16.70 -12.16 -5.15
CA PRO A 696 -15.85 -13.32 -5.31
C PRO A 696 -16.51 -14.46 -6.10
N ASN A 697 -17.85 -14.47 -6.21
CA ASN A 697 -18.57 -15.47 -7.01
C ASN A 697 -18.56 -15.13 -8.51
N LYS A 698 -18.29 -13.87 -8.88
CA LYS A 698 -18.28 -13.40 -10.27
C LYS A 698 -16.86 -13.20 -10.83
N ILE A 699 -15.94 -12.74 -9.98
CA ILE A 699 -14.59 -12.31 -10.38
C ILE A 699 -13.56 -13.14 -9.63
N SER A 700 -12.60 -13.68 -10.40
CA SER A 700 -11.46 -14.40 -9.85
C SER A 700 -10.41 -13.42 -9.28
N ASN A 701 -9.65 -13.87 -8.28
CA ASN A 701 -8.58 -13.11 -7.60
C ASN A 701 -9.02 -11.86 -6.81
N THR A 702 -10.23 -11.89 -6.25
CA THR A 702 -10.69 -10.87 -5.31
C THR A 702 -10.04 -11.03 -3.94
N PHE A 703 -9.92 -9.95 -3.18
CA PHE A 703 -9.39 -10.01 -1.82
C PHE A 703 -10.22 -9.19 -0.83
N LEU A 704 -10.21 -9.67 0.42
CA LEU A 704 -10.94 -9.06 1.53
C LEU A 704 -10.34 -7.69 1.89
N LEU A 705 -11.18 -6.66 1.94
CA LEU A 705 -10.81 -5.33 2.38
C LEU A 705 -10.67 -5.31 3.90
N LYS A 706 -9.50 -4.88 4.39
CA LYS A 706 -9.27 -4.74 5.83
C LYS A 706 -10.09 -3.60 6.44
N SER A 707 -10.20 -2.50 5.70
CA SER A 707 -10.95 -1.32 6.13
C SER A 707 -11.38 -0.44 4.96
N ILE A 708 -12.54 0.19 5.10
CA ILE A 708 -13.12 1.17 4.17
C ILE A 708 -13.71 2.36 4.94
N SER A 709 -13.84 3.52 4.30
CA SER A 709 -14.53 4.67 4.88
C SER A 709 -16.05 4.49 4.82
N TYR A 710 -16.80 5.28 5.59
CA TYR A 710 -18.26 5.29 5.49
C TYR A 710 -18.75 5.65 4.09
N GLU A 711 -18.14 6.66 3.45
CA GLU A 711 -18.47 7.10 2.10
C GLU A 711 -18.15 6.01 1.07
N GLU A 712 -16.96 5.42 1.13
CA GLU A 712 -16.56 4.32 0.25
C GLU A 712 -17.52 3.12 0.39
N ALA A 713 -17.93 2.79 1.62
CA ALA A 713 -18.90 1.72 1.87
C ALA A 713 -20.30 2.04 1.33
N MET A 714 -20.75 3.28 1.49
CA MET A 714 -22.04 3.74 0.96
C MET A 714 -22.05 3.68 -0.57
N GLU A 715 -20.98 4.13 -1.22
CA GLU A 715 -20.82 4.11 -2.68
C GLU A 715 -20.76 2.67 -3.23
N LEU A 716 -19.96 1.80 -2.60
CA LEU A 716 -19.93 0.38 -2.93
C LEU A 716 -21.33 -0.25 -2.84
N SER A 717 -22.07 0.05 -1.76
CA SER A 717 -23.41 -0.50 -1.59
C SER A 717 -24.41 0.03 -2.61
N TYR A 718 -24.37 1.33 -2.89
CA TYR A 718 -25.24 1.95 -3.88
C TYR A 718 -25.03 1.32 -5.27
N PHE A 719 -23.77 1.07 -5.64
CA PHE A 719 -23.40 0.47 -6.93
C PHE A 719 -23.34 -1.07 -6.94
N GLY A 720 -24.08 -1.74 -6.06
CA GLY A 720 -24.39 -3.17 -6.17
C GLY A 720 -23.66 -4.10 -5.20
N ALA A 721 -22.77 -3.62 -4.34
CA ALA A 721 -22.20 -4.44 -3.27
C ALA A 721 -23.23 -4.65 -2.15
N LYS A 722 -23.93 -5.80 -2.19
CA LYS A 722 -25.07 -6.11 -1.30
C LYS A 722 -24.75 -6.29 0.20
N VAL A 723 -23.54 -5.97 0.66
CA VAL A 723 -23.08 -6.33 2.01
C VAL A 723 -23.71 -5.46 3.11
N LEU A 724 -23.87 -4.16 2.91
CA LEU A 724 -24.44 -3.24 3.92
C LEU A 724 -25.18 -2.08 3.29
N HIS A 725 -26.45 -1.91 3.64
CA HIS A 725 -27.28 -0.85 3.05
C HIS A 725 -26.88 0.55 3.54
N PRO A 726 -26.96 1.62 2.71
CA PRO A 726 -26.59 2.98 3.13
C PRO A 726 -27.41 3.51 4.31
N ARG A 727 -28.65 3.04 4.50
CA ARG A 727 -29.47 3.38 5.68
C ARG A 727 -28.84 2.91 7.00
N THR A 728 -28.08 1.82 6.99
CA THR A 728 -27.34 1.33 8.15
C THR A 728 -26.09 2.17 8.41
N ILE A 729 -25.39 2.57 7.34
CA ILE A 729 -24.12 3.29 7.45
C ILE A 729 -24.31 4.74 7.89
N LYS A 730 -25.38 5.42 7.43
CA LYS A 730 -25.66 6.84 7.72
C LYS A 730 -25.72 7.16 9.23
N PRO A 731 -26.49 6.44 10.07
CA PRO A 731 -26.50 6.62 11.53
C PRO A 731 -25.11 6.47 12.14
N LEU A 732 -24.41 5.39 11.80
CA LEU A 732 -23.09 5.08 12.34
C LEU A 732 -22.07 6.18 12.02
N LYS A 733 -22.11 6.70 10.78
CA LYS A 733 -21.31 7.87 10.37
C LYS A 733 -21.67 9.10 11.21
N LYS A 734 -22.96 9.41 11.38
CA LYS A 734 -23.42 10.60 12.14
C LYS A 734 -22.92 10.60 13.59
N PHE A 735 -22.84 9.44 14.22
CA PHE A 735 -22.38 9.28 15.60
C PHE A 735 -20.91 8.80 15.71
N ASN A 736 -20.20 8.71 14.58
CA ASN A 736 -18.83 8.21 14.45
C ASN A 736 -18.59 6.84 15.15
N ILE A 737 -19.54 5.92 15.00
CA ILE A 737 -19.46 4.56 15.55
C ILE A 737 -18.88 3.62 14.50
N PRO A 738 -17.70 3.03 14.71
CA PRO A 738 -17.12 2.09 13.76
C PRO A 738 -17.98 0.83 13.64
N CYS A 739 -17.98 0.23 12.46
CA CYS A 739 -18.71 -1.01 12.18
C CYS A 739 -17.79 -2.08 11.62
N VAL A 740 -17.92 -3.33 12.06
CA VAL A 740 -17.17 -4.46 11.51
C VAL A 740 -18.14 -5.49 10.94
N ILE A 741 -17.92 -5.87 9.68
CA ILE A 741 -18.65 -6.98 9.04
C ILE A 741 -17.88 -8.26 9.30
N LYS A 742 -18.55 -9.30 9.79
CA LYS A 742 -17.96 -10.61 10.14
C LYS A 742 -18.80 -11.76 9.60
N ASN A 743 -18.18 -12.93 9.49
CA ASN A 743 -18.84 -14.15 9.04
C ASN A 743 -19.20 -15.06 10.23
N THR A 744 -20.46 -15.49 10.30
CA THR A 744 -20.93 -16.46 11.29
C THR A 744 -20.35 -17.86 11.08
N SER A 745 -20.04 -18.23 9.83
CA SER A 745 -19.45 -19.53 9.47
C SER A 745 -17.93 -19.56 9.63
N ASN A 746 -17.27 -18.40 9.63
CA ASN A 746 -15.83 -18.25 9.76
C ASN A 746 -15.48 -17.19 10.83
N ILE A 747 -15.61 -17.58 12.10
CA ILE A 747 -15.51 -16.70 13.27
C ILE A 747 -14.10 -16.07 13.42
N GLU A 748 -13.07 -16.76 12.92
CA GLU A 748 -11.67 -16.29 12.96
C GLU A 748 -11.37 -15.23 11.89
N ALA A 749 -12.22 -15.10 10.87
CA ALA A 749 -12.07 -14.06 9.87
C ALA A 749 -12.06 -12.68 10.53
N LYS A 750 -11.08 -11.85 10.16
CA LYS A 750 -10.91 -10.52 10.75
C LYS A 750 -12.03 -9.54 10.40
N GLY A 751 -12.80 -9.83 9.35
CA GLY A 751 -13.83 -8.92 8.89
C GLY A 751 -13.30 -7.73 8.08
N THR A 752 -14.24 -6.85 7.73
CA THR A 752 -13.95 -5.51 7.17
C THR A 752 -14.41 -4.44 8.15
N LEU A 753 -13.50 -3.52 8.51
CA LEU A 753 -13.80 -2.36 9.36
C LEU A 753 -14.26 -1.15 8.53
N ILE A 754 -15.46 -0.66 8.80
CA ILE A 754 -16.02 0.60 8.27
C ILE A 754 -15.85 1.70 9.32
N CYS A 755 -15.20 2.80 8.99
CA CYS A 755 -14.90 3.90 9.92
C CYS A 755 -14.72 5.25 9.19
N GLU A 756 -14.47 6.35 9.91
CA GLU A 756 -14.32 7.68 9.30
C GLU A 756 -13.10 7.79 8.37
N LYS A 757 -11.96 7.21 8.75
CA LYS A 757 -10.73 7.25 7.95
C LYS A 757 -10.19 5.84 7.70
N SER A 758 -10.17 5.41 6.44
CA SER A 758 -9.59 4.13 6.07
C SER A 758 -8.06 4.19 6.25
N ASN A 759 -7.49 3.33 7.11
CA ASN A 759 -6.05 3.28 7.42
C ASN A 759 -5.22 2.64 6.27
N ASN A 760 -5.80 2.46 5.09
CA ASN A 760 -5.24 1.65 4.02
C ASN A 760 -4.56 2.53 2.96
N LYS A 761 -3.31 2.21 2.60
CA LYS A 761 -2.56 2.91 1.53
C LYS A 761 -3.20 2.76 0.14
N ASN A 762 -4.07 1.77 -0.03
CA ASN A 762 -4.76 1.53 -1.30
C ASN A 762 -5.93 2.51 -1.46
N ILE A 763 -5.77 3.37 -2.46
CA ILE A 763 -6.73 4.36 -2.92
C ILE A 763 -7.99 3.66 -3.45
N LEU A 764 -7.80 2.62 -4.26
CA LEU A 764 -8.88 1.84 -4.85
C LEU A 764 -9.43 0.83 -3.83
N LYS A 765 -10.77 0.72 -3.75
CA LYS A 765 -11.47 -0.21 -2.86
C LYS A 765 -12.14 -1.34 -3.61
N GLY A 766 -12.80 -1.07 -4.73
CA GLY A 766 -13.39 -2.16 -5.49
C GLY A 766 -13.98 -1.79 -6.84
N VAL A 767 -14.43 -2.82 -7.55
CA VAL A 767 -15.18 -2.74 -8.80
C VAL A 767 -16.51 -3.45 -8.57
N THR A 768 -17.61 -2.79 -8.88
CA THR A 768 -18.97 -3.31 -8.70
C THR A 768 -19.82 -3.04 -9.94
N ASN A 769 -21.02 -3.63 -9.98
CA ASN A 769 -21.95 -3.41 -11.08
C ASN A 769 -23.41 -3.32 -10.62
N ILE A 770 -24.21 -2.56 -11.38
CA ILE A 770 -25.67 -2.63 -11.37
C ILE A 770 -26.12 -3.18 -12.72
N ASP A 771 -26.91 -4.26 -12.70
CA ASP A 771 -27.52 -4.87 -13.89
C ASP A 771 -28.94 -4.35 -14.12
N ASP A 772 -29.52 -4.73 -15.26
CA ASP A 772 -30.89 -4.41 -15.65
C ASP A 772 -31.12 -2.89 -15.69
N VAL A 773 -30.20 -2.19 -16.34
CA VAL A 773 -30.24 -0.73 -16.50
C VAL A 773 -30.79 -0.39 -17.88
N VAL A 774 -31.63 0.65 -17.92
CA VAL A 774 -32.14 1.26 -19.16
C VAL A 774 -31.68 2.72 -19.19
N MET A 775 -31.18 3.15 -20.34
CA MET A 775 -30.81 4.55 -20.57
C MET A 775 -31.86 5.22 -21.46
N PHE A 776 -32.47 6.28 -20.93
CA PHE A 776 -33.38 7.16 -21.64
C PHE A 776 -32.59 8.37 -22.12
N THR A 777 -32.77 8.78 -23.37
CA THR A 777 -32.19 10.00 -23.92
C THR A 777 -33.30 10.86 -24.50
N ILE A 778 -33.45 12.04 -23.92
CA ILE A 778 -34.44 13.04 -24.31
C ILE A 778 -33.69 14.10 -25.13
N PRO A 779 -34.05 14.30 -26.41
CA PRO A 779 -33.39 15.29 -27.26
C PRO A 779 -33.57 16.72 -26.74
N GLY A 780 -32.57 17.56 -26.94
CA GLY A 780 -32.61 18.95 -26.48
C GLY A 780 -33.72 19.78 -27.11
N ASP A 781 -34.11 19.49 -28.35
CA ASP A 781 -35.20 20.21 -29.02
C ASP A 781 -36.55 19.99 -28.33
N LEU A 782 -36.80 18.77 -27.84
CA LEU A 782 -37.98 18.46 -27.03
C LEU A 782 -37.94 19.14 -25.66
N LEU A 783 -36.74 19.30 -25.08
CA LEU A 783 -36.56 19.98 -23.80
C LEU A 783 -36.76 21.49 -23.90
N LYS A 784 -36.40 22.11 -25.03
CA LYS A 784 -36.56 23.55 -25.28
C LYS A 784 -38.02 23.99 -25.38
N GLN A 785 -38.90 23.13 -25.86
CA GLN A 785 -40.34 23.43 -25.97
C GLN A 785 -41.04 23.56 -24.61
N LYS A 786 -40.42 23.06 -23.52
CA LYS A 786 -40.87 23.28 -22.15
C LYS A 786 -39.92 24.19 -21.37
N ASN A 787 -40.46 25.24 -20.77
CA ASN A 787 -39.70 26.04 -19.79
C ASN A 787 -39.13 25.12 -18.70
N HIS A 788 -37.81 25.15 -18.53
CA HIS A 788 -37.08 24.28 -17.61
C HIS A 788 -37.33 22.77 -17.81
N GLY A 789 -37.34 22.29 -19.06
CA GLY A 789 -37.66 20.90 -19.42
C GLY A 789 -36.94 19.82 -18.59
N ILE A 790 -35.66 20.00 -18.25
CA ILE A 790 -34.91 19.05 -17.39
C ILE A 790 -35.48 19.01 -15.97
N VAL A 791 -35.74 20.17 -15.36
CA VAL A 791 -36.31 20.27 -14.00
C VAL A 791 -37.70 19.62 -13.96
N HIS A 792 -38.49 19.85 -15.00
CA HIS A 792 -39.81 19.22 -15.15
C HIS A 792 -39.73 17.69 -15.14
N ILE A 793 -38.78 17.11 -15.89
CA ILE A 793 -38.57 15.65 -15.90
C ILE A 793 -38.15 15.13 -14.53
N LEU A 794 -37.19 15.79 -13.87
CA LEU A 794 -36.74 15.38 -12.54
C LEU A 794 -37.89 15.39 -11.53
N ASN A 795 -38.73 16.43 -11.54
CA ASN A 795 -39.91 16.53 -10.67
C ASN A 795 -40.97 15.46 -10.96
N LEU A 796 -41.18 15.11 -12.24
CA LEU A 796 -42.10 14.02 -12.62
C LEU A 796 -41.64 12.67 -12.08
N LEU A 797 -40.34 12.39 -12.18
CA LEU A 797 -39.75 11.14 -11.69
C LEU A 797 -39.77 11.07 -10.16
N GLU A 798 -39.47 12.19 -9.48
CA GLU A 798 -39.52 12.29 -8.02
C GLU A 798 -40.92 12.05 -7.46
N LYS A 799 -41.96 12.68 -8.04
CA LYS A 799 -43.37 12.48 -7.62
C LYS A 799 -43.80 11.01 -7.63
N GLU A 800 -43.21 10.23 -8.53
CA GLU A 800 -43.52 8.81 -8.72
C GLU A 800 -42.52 7.86 -8.02
N ASN A 801 -41.63 8.42 -7.20
CA ASN A 801 -40.56 7.72 -6.48
C ASN A 801 -39.66 6.87 -7.39
N ILE A 802 -39.38 7.36 -8.60
CA ILE A 802 -38.51 6.68 -9.58
C ILE A 802 -37.06 7.07 -9.29
N ASN A 803 -36.20 6.07 -9.07
CA ASN A 803 -34.82 6.32 -8.68
C ASN A 803 -33.90 6.42 -9.90
N ILE A 804 -33.31 7.61 -10.11
CA ILE A 804 -32.30 7.83 -11.14
C ILE A 804 -30.93 7.39 -10.61
N ILE A 805 -30.24 6.55 -11.37
CA ILE A 805 -28.93 6.00 -10.99
C ILE A 805 -27.80 6.88 -11.52
N LEU A 806 -27.93 7.38 -12.75
CA LEU A 806 -26.88 8.11 -13.46
C LEU A 806 -27.51 9.13 -14.41
N ILE A 807 -26.88 10.30 -14.54
CA ILE A 807 -27.29 11.38 -15.45
C ILE A 807 -26.09 11.80 -16.31
N THR A 808 -26.30 12.01 -17.61
CA THR A 808 -25.33 12.62 -18.52
C THR A 808 -26.00 13.62 -19.46
N GLN A 809 -25.36 14.76 -19.71
CA GLN A 809 -25.89 15.80 -20.60
C GLN A 809 -24.85 16.15 -21.68
N SER A 810 -25.31 16.32 -22.93
CA SER A 810 -24.47 16.88 -24.00
C SER A 810 -24.69 18.39 -24.12
N SER A 811 -23.60 19.16 -24.15
CA SER A 811 -23.68 20.63 -24.25
C SER A 811 -24.02 21.12 -25.67
N SER A 812 -23.62 20.40 -26.72
CA SER A 812 -23.82 20.83 -28.11
C SER A 812 -25.25 20.66 -28.61
N LYS A 813 -25.95 19.59 -28.18
CA LYS A 813 -27.34 19.29 -28.58
C LYS A 813 -28.34 19.45 -27.44
N ASN A 814 -27.89 19.82 -26.23
CA ASN A 814 -28.70 19.87 -25.01
C ASN A 814 -29.47 18.56 -24.73
N ASN A 815 -28.96 17.40 -25.17
CA ASN A 815 -29.63 16.13 -24.89
C ASN A 815 -29.47 15.79 -23.41
N PHE A 816 -30.55 15.34 -22.78
CA PHE A 816 -30.56 14.88 -21.41
C PHE A 816 -30.74 13.37 -21.38
N SER A 817 -29.72 12.66 -20.90
CA SER A 817 -29.77 11.21 -20.74
C SER A 817 -29.70 10.83 -19.27
N PHE A 818 -30.50 9.83 -18.89
CA PHE A 818 -30.50 9.30 -17.53
C PHE A 818 -30.73 7.79 -17.52
N CYS A 819 -30.23 7.13 -16.48
CA CYS A 819 -30.33 5.68 -16.30
C CYS A 819 -31.21 5.32 -15.10
N THR A 820 -32.08 4.34 -15.29
CA THR A 820 -32.94 3.76 -14.23
C THR A 820 -32.93 2.23 -14.29
N LEU A 821 -33.58 1.58 -13.32
CA LEU A 821 -33.77 0.13 -13.35
C LEU A 821 -34.85 -0.25 -14.37
N GLU A 822 -34.66 -1.37 -15.06
CA GLU A 822 -35.53 -1.82 -16.15
C GLU A 822 -37.00 -2.01 -15.72
N LYS A 823 -37.23 -2.40 -14.47
CA LYS A 823 -38.57 -2.53 -13.87
C LYS A 823 -39.39 -1.23 -13.87
N GLU A 824 -38.74 -0.06 -13.96
CA GLU A 824 -39.37 1.26 -13.93
C GLU A 824 -39.75 1.75 -15.34
N THR A 825 -39.33 1.03 -16.39
CA THR A 825 -39.43 1.47 -17.80
C THR A 825 -40.86 1.79 -18.23
N GLN A 826 -41.82 0.91 -17.97
CA GLN A 826 -43.22 1.11 -18.39
C GLN A 826 -43.82 2.35 -17.70
N LYS A 827 -43.53 2.53 -16.41
CA LYS A 827 -44.01 3.68 -15.63
C LYS A 827 -43.46 4.99 -16.19
N ILE A 828 -42.16 5.03 -16.51
CA ILE A 828 -41.48 6.19 -17.11
C ILE A 828 -42.06 6.52 -18.48
N LEU A 829 -42.28 5.51 -19.33
CA LEU A 829 -42.86 5.71 -20.66
C LEU A 829 -44.25 6.36 -20.58
N ILE A 830 -45.11 5.88 -19.68
CA ILE A 830 -46.45 6.45 -19.46
C ILE A 830 -46.35 7.90 -18.98
N LEU A 831 -45.44 8.20 -18.05
CA LEU A 831 -45.23 9.56 -17.53
C LEU A 831 -44.73 10.52 -18.61
N LEU A 832 -43.72 10.11 -19.38
CA LEU A 832 -43.13 10.94 -20.43
C LEU A 832 -44.12 11.17 -21.58
N SER A 833 -44.81 10.12 -22.04
CA SER A 833 -45.84 10.23 -23.08
C SER A 833 -47.02 11.12 -22.67
N LYS A 834 -47.45 11.06 -21.41
CA LYS A 834 -48.49 11.96 -20.88
C LYS A 834 -47.98 13.40 -20.78
N SER A 835 -46.74 13.60 -20.34
CA SER A 835 -46.14 14.91 -20.16
C SER A 835 -45.90 15.66 -21.48
N PHE A 836 -45.43 14.95 -22.50
CA PHE A 836 -45.06 15.51 -23.81
C PHE A 836 -46.14 15.23 -24.87
N LYS A 837 -47.39 15.05 -24.46
CA LYS A 837 -48.48 14.58 -25.35
C LYS A 837 -48.75 15.53 -26.53
N ILE A 838 -48.55 16.83 -26.35
CA ILE A 838 -48.79 17.85 -27.39
C ILE A 838 -47.59 17.87 -28.34
N GLU A 839 -46.40 17.93 -27.76
CA GLU A 839 -45.11 17.99 -28.44
C GLU A 839 -44.83 16.74 -29.28
N LEU A 840 -45.25 15.55 -28.80
CA LEU A 840 -45.11 14.30 -29.54
C LEU A 840 -46.06 14.17 -30.73
N LYS A 841 -47.21 14.88 -30.74
CA LYS A 841 -48.21 14.80 -31.82
C LYS A 841 -47.80 15.53 -33.10
N GLU A 842 -46.90 16.52 -33.02
CA GLU A 842 -46.45 17.32 -34.18
C GLU A 842 -45.22 16.72 -34.92
N ASN A 843 -45.22 15.42 -35.25
CA ASN A 843 -44.09 14.68 -35.87
C ASN A 843 -42.89 14.28 -34.98
N PHE A 844 -43.05 14.19 -33.65
CA PHE A 844 -41.94 13.82 -32.72
C PHE A 844 -42.06 12.43 -32.06
N LEU A 845 -43.00 11.58 -32.49
CA LEU A 845 -43.31 10.28 -31.87
C LEU A 845 -42.12 9.29 -31.75
N ASN A 846 -41.01 9.49 -32.47
CA ASN A 846 -39.84 8.59 -32.47
C ASN A 846 -38.58 9.12 -31.75
N ASN A 847 -38.65 10.23 -31.01
CA ASN A 847 -37.43 10.94 -30.62
C ASN A 847 -36.86 10.61 -29.22
N ILE A 848 -37.58 9.94 -28.32
CA ILE A 848 -36.98 9.48 -27.06
C ILE A 848 -36.22 8.18 -27.33
N ASN A 849 -34.88 8.25 -27.35
CA ASN A 849 -34.05 7.07 -27.56
C ASN A 849 -33.94 6.27 -26.25
N ILE A 850 -34.26 4.99 -26.31
CA ILE A 850 -34.27 4.08 -25.16
C ILE A 850 -33.35 2.92 -25.48
N ILE A 851 -32.29 2.77 -24.69
CA ILE A 851 -31.33 1.68 -24.83
C ILE A 851 -31.46 0.76 -23.62
N LYS A 852 -31.92 -0.47 -23.88
CA LYS A 852 -32.06 -1.55 -22.88
C LYS A 852 -30.82 -2.45 -22.86
N ASN A 853 -30.84 -3.47 -22.00
CA ASN A 853 -29.77 -4.46 -21.85
C ASN A 853 -28.42 -3.83 -21.48
N LEU A 854 -28.45 -2.84 -20.58
CA LEU A 854 -27.26 -2.15 -20.09
C LEU A 854 -26.94 -2.56 -18.66
N SER A 855 -25.68 -2.39 -18.30
CA SER A 855 -25.18 -2.47 -16.94
C SER A 855 -24.28 -1.26 -16.65
N ILE A 856 -24.30 -0.80 -15.40
CA ILE A 856 -23.38 0.23 -14.91
C ILE A 856 -22.22 -0.46 -14.20
N LEU A 857 -21.02 -0.29 -14.73
CA LEU A 857 -19.76 -0.68 -14.10
C LEU A 857 -19.24 0.48 -13.26
N SER A 858 -18.96 0.28 -11.97
CA SER A 858 -18.46 1.34 -11.09
C SER A 858 -17.15 0.94 -10.42
N VAL A 859 -16.19 1.85 -10.41
CA VAL A 859 -14.92 1.72 -9.69
C VAL A 859 -14.95 2.65 -8.49
N ILE A 860 -14.78 2.09 -7.29
CA ILE A 860 -14.88 2.80 -6.01
C ILE A 860 -13.52 2.92 -5.32
N GLY A 861 -13.24 4.08 -4.73
CA GLY A 861 -12.01 4.37 -3.99
C GLY A 861 -11.93 5.79 -3.48
N PHE A 862 -10.83 6.17 -2.83
CA PHE A 862 -10.67 7.50 -2.26
C PHE A 862 -10.14 8.50 -3.29
N ASP A 863 -10.86 9.60 -3.54
CA ASP A 863 -10.38 10.72 -4.36
C ASP A 863 -9.92 10.29 -5.77
N ILE A 864 -10.66 9.34 -6.36
CA ILE A 864 -10.34 8.75 -7.66
C ILE A 864 -10.37 9.82 -8.76
N SER A 865 -11.29 10.78 -8.66
CA SER A 865 -11.48 11.81 -9.69
C SER A 865 -10.27 12.73 -9.87
N GLN A 866 -9.38 12.85 -8.86
CA GLN A 866 -8.17 13.68 -8.91
C GLN A 866 -6.92 12.93 -9.40
N LYS A 867 -7.01 11.62 -9.66
CA LYS A 867 -5.87 10.80 -10.08
C LYS A 867 -5.85 10.60 -11.58
N TYR A 868 -4.83 11.16 -12.22
CA TYR A 868 -4.66 11.16 -13.67
C TYR A 868 -4.50 9.77 -14.29
N ASP A 869 -4.04 8.76 -13.54
CA ASP A 869 -3.74 7.43 -14.09
C ASP A 869 -4.92 6.44 -14.03
N ILE A 870 -5.90 6.64 -13.14
CA ILE A 870 -6.98 5.66 -12.92
C ILE A 870 -7.94 5.62 -14.10
N ALA A 871 -8.45 6.78 -14.52
CA ALA A 871 -9.32 6.90 -15.68
C ALA A 871 -8.64 6.31 -16.93
N SER A 872 -7.37 6.68 -17.17
CA SER A 872 -6.58 6.15 -18.29
C SER A 872 -6.46 4.62 -18.26
N LYS A 873 -6.20 4.02 -17.09
CA LYS A 873 -6.14 2.55 -16.95
C LYS A 873 -7.49 1.88 -17.26
N ILE A 874 -8.58 2.43 -16.76
CA ILE A 874 -9.93 1.90 -17.02
C ILE A 874 -10.23 1.96 -18.52
N PHE A 875 -10.14 3.13 -19.14
CA PHE A 875 -10.47 3.33 -20.55
C PHE A 875 -9.53 2.55 -21.48
N SER A 876 -8.22 2.56 -21.24
CA SER A 876 -7.28 1.80 -22.06
C SER A 876 -7.48 0.28 -21.94
N SER A 877 -7.84 -0.22 -20.76
CA SER A 877 -8.10 -1.64 -20.56
C SER A 877 -9.36 -2.11 -21.29
N LEU A 878 -10.45 -1.34 -21.25
CA LEU A 878 -11.69 -1.64 -21.97
C LEU A 878 -11.52 -1.47 -23.49
N GLY A 879 -10.81 -0.42 -23.93
CA GLY A 879 -10.54 -0.16 -25.34
C GLY A 879 -9.70 -1.27 -26.00
N LYS A 880 -8.67 -1.77 -25.31
CA LYS A 880 -7.88 -2.93 -25.77
C LYS A 880 -8.70 -4.21 -25.97
N SER A 881 -9.82 -4.33 -25.27
CA SER A 881 -10.75 -5.44 -25.38
C SER A 881 -11.94 -5.15 -26.29
N LYS A 882 -11.90 -4.05 -27.07
CA LYS A 882 -12.95 -3.63 -28.01
C LYS A 882 -14.33 -3.49 -27.33
N ILE A 883 -14.35 -3.04 -26.07
CA ILE A 883 -15.59 -2.83 -25.30
C ILE A 883 -16.00 -1.36 -25.42
N ASN A 884 -17.20 -1.12 -25.95
CA ASN A 884 -17.73 0.23 -26.12
C ASN A 884 -18.35 0.76 -24.82
N ILE A 885 -18.14 2.05 -24.55
CA ILE A 885 -18.67 2.78 -23.40
C ILE A 885 -19.74 3.73 -23.89
N LEU A 886 -20.97 3.58 -23.39
CA LEU A 886 -22.13 4.34 -23.86
C LEU A 886 -22.31 5.66 -23.12
N ALA A 887 -21.95 5.68 -21.83
CA ALA A 887 -22.00 6.87 -21.00
C ALA A 887 -20.98 6.77 -19.86
N ILE A 888 -20.53 7.93 -19.37
CA ILE A 888 -19.54 8.07 -18.31
C ILE A 888 -20.08 9.06 -17.29
N ALA A 889 -19.98 8.70 -16.01
CA ALA A 889 -20.18 9.62 -14.90
C ALA A 889 -18.91 9.68 -14.05
N GLN A 890 -18.30 10.86 -14.00
CA GLN A 890 -17.14 11.18 -13.18
C GLN A 890 -17.26 12.62 -12.67
N GLY A 891 -16.88 12.86 -11.41
CA GLY A 891 -16.75 14.21 -10.84
C GLY A 891 -17.86 14.59 -9.85
N SER A 892 -19.05 13.99 -9.94
CA SER A 892 -20.14 14.18 -8.95
C SER A 892 -19.81 13.55 -7.60
N SER A 893 -19.01 12.47 -7.61
CA SER A 893 -18.44 11.85 -6.42
C SER A 893 -16.92 11.90 -6.49
N LYS A 894 -16.28 12.13 -5.34
CA LYS A 894 -14.83 11.92 -5.19
C LYS A 894 -14.50 10.43 -5.09
N TYR A 895 -15.50 9.58 -4.92
CA TYR A 895 -15.30 8.18 -4.56
C TYR A 895 -15.55 7.19 -5.70
N SER A 896 -16.19 7.60 -6.79
CA SER A 896 -16.62 6.70 -7.84
C SER A 896 -16.37 7.23 -9.26
N ILE A 897 -16.06 6.30 -10.17
CA ILE A 897 -16.17 6.48 -11.62
C ILE A 897 -17.12 5.39 -12.12
N SER A 898 -18.17 5.78 -12.82
CA SER A 898 -19.20 4.86 -13.32
C SER A 898 -19.31 4.93 -14.84
N LEU A 899 -19.45 3.76 -15.47
CA LEU A 899 -19.48 3.56 -16.91
C LEU A 899 -20.71 2.75 -17.29
N VAL A 900 -21.43 3.17 -18.33
CA VAL A 900 -22.55 2.41 -18.89
C VAL A 900 -22.04 1.57 -20.05
N ILE A 901 -22.24 0.25 -19.97
CA ILE A 901 -21.83 -0.71 -21.00
C ILE A 901 -22.96 -1.71 -21.28
N LYS A 902 -22.87 -2.45 -22.39
CA LYS A 902 -23.82 -3.53 -22.67
C LYS A 902 -23.69 -4.65 -21.64
N LYS A 903 -24.84 -5.14 -21.13
CA LYS A 903 -24.93 -6.19 -20.11
C LYS A 903 -24.16 -7.46 -20.48
N GLU A 904 -24.20 -7.85 -21.75
CA GLU A 904 -23.44 -9.00 -22.30
C GLU A 904 -21.92 -8.93 -22.07
N LYS A 905 -21.33 -7.74 -21.87
CA LYS A 905 -19.89 -7.56 -21.65
C LYS A 905 -19.53 -7.25 -20.18
N ILE A 906 -20.49 -7.23 -19.25
CA ILE A 906 -20.26 -6.74 -17.88
C ILE A 906 -19.24 -7.58 -17.10
N LEU A 907 -19.37 -8.91 -17.13
CA LEU A 907 -18.47 -9.81 -16.39
C LEU A 907 -17.03 -9.68 -16.90
N THR A 908 -16.84 -9.70 -18.22
CA THR A 908 -15.54 -9.50 -18.86
C THR A 908 -14.96 -8.13 -18.51
N SER A 909 -15.78 -7.08 -18.55
CA SER A 909 -15.36 -5.70 -18.22
C SER A 909 -14.93 -5.57 -16.76
N MET A 910 -15.70 -6.15 -15.82
CA MET A 910 -15.35 -6.19 -14.40
C MET A 910 -14.00 -6.88 -14.18
N GLN A 911 -13.76 -8.04 -14.81
CA GLN A 911 -12.51 -8.78 -14.65
C GLN A 911 -11.32 -8.01 -15.23
N ILE A 912 -11.47 -7.40 -16.42
CA ILE A 912 -10.42 -6.60 -17.06
C ILE A 912 -10.06 -5.38 -16.20
N VAL A 913 -11.07 -4.63 -15.76
CA VAL A 913 -10.87 -3.42 -14.97
C VAL A 913 -10.34 -3.77 -13.58
N HIS A 914 -10.87 -4.81 -12.93
CA HIS A 914 -10.36 -5.27 -11.64
C HIS A 914 -8.88 -5.70 -11.76
N ASN A 915 -8.52 -6.51 -12.76
CA ASN A 915 -7.13 -6.89 -12.98
C ASN A 915 -6.24 -5.68 -13.26
N ALA A 916 -6.65 -4.76 -14.15
CA ALA A 916 -5.86 -3.58 -14.50
C ALA A 916 -5.60 -2.64 -13.32
N LEU A 917 -6.51 -2.64 -12.33
CA LEU A 917 -6.47 -1.74 -11.18
C LEU A 917 -5.85 -2.37 -9.92
N PHE A 918 -6.14 -3.65 -9.66
CA PHE A 918 -5.80 -4.34 -8.41
C PHE A 918 -4.67 -5.38 -8.59
N HIS A 919 -4.32 -5.74 -9.83
CA HIS A 919 -3.22 -6.65 -10.12
C HIS A 919 -2.14 -5.96 -10.95
N ASN A 920 -0.97 -5.82 -10.34
CA ASN A 920 0.19 -5.18 -10.97
C ASN A 920 1.05 -6.17 -11.77
N GLN A 921 0.62 -7.43 -11.89
CA GLN A 921 1.36 -8.50 -12.55
C GLN A 921 0.91 -8.65 -14.00
N LYS A 922 1.84 -8.44 -14.93
CA LYS A 922 1.62 -8.60 -16.37
C LYS A 922 1.73 -10.09 -16.72
N THR A 923 0.60 -10.75 -16.93
CA THR A 923 0.58 -12.13 -17.43
C THR A 923 0.68 -12.15 -18.96
N ILE A 924 1.53 -13.01 -19.49
CA ILE A 924 1.70 -13.32 -20.91
C ILE A 924 1.26 -14.77 -21.10
N ASN A 925 0.24 -15.00 -21.92
CA ASN A 925 -0.29 -16.33 -22.20
C ASN A 925 0.40 -16.89 -23.44
N VAL A 926 1.17 -17.96 -23.29
CA VAL A 926 2.00 -18.54 -24.35
C VAL A 926 1.35 -19.79 -24.93
N PHE A 927 1.31 -19.84 -26.25
CA PHE A 927 0.80 -20.94 -27.06
C PHE A 927 1.98 -21.46 -27.89
N LEU A 928 2.61 -22.54 -27.42
CA LEU A 928 3.84 -23.06 -28.01
C LEU A 928 3.53 -24.21 -28.96
N ILE A 929 3.86 -24.03 -30.24
CA ILE A 929 3.72 -25.06 -31.27
C ILE A 929 5.12 -25.44 -31.75
N GLY A 930 5.47 -26.71 -31.64
CA GLY A 930 6.79 -27.24 -31.98
C GLY A 930 7.68 -27.46 -30.76
N ILE A 931 7.68 -28.67 -30.23
CA ILE A 931 8.55 -29.10 -29.10
C ILE A 931 9.83 -29.84 -29.56
N GLY A 932 10.41 -29.37 -30.67
CA GLY A 932 11.75 -29.79 -31.11
C GLY A 932 12.86 -29.23 -30.21
N GLY A 933 14.10 -29.17 -30.72
CA GLY A 933 15.24 -28.62 -29.97
C GLY A 933 14.98 -27.18 -29.45
N VAL A 934 14.43 -26.31 -30.32
CA VAL A 934 14.15 -24.91 -29.99
C VAL A 934 13.04 -24.79 -28.94
N GLY A 935 11.89 -25.42 -29.16
CA GLY A 935 10.76 -25.35 -28.23
C GLY A 935 11.07 -25.92 -26.84
N LYS A 936 11.77 -27.05 -26.75
CA LYS A 936 12.22 -27.62 -25.46
C LYS A 936 13.19 -26.69 -24.73
N SER A 937 14.14 -26.09 -25.46
CA SER A 937 15.07 -25.12 -24.88
C SER A 937 14.34 -23.89 -24.34
N LEU A 938 13.33 -23.40 -25.07
CA LEU A 938 12.51 -22.27 -24.64
C LEU A 938 11.74 -22.58 -23.34
N ILE A 939 11.11 -23.75 -23.20
CA ILE A 939 10.44 -24.15 -21.96
C ILE A 939 11.44 -24.17 -20.78
N LYS A 940 12.63 -24.74 -20.98
CA LYS A 940 13.70 -24.75 -19.96
C LYS A 940 14.13 -23.34 -19.57
N GLN A 941 14.24 -22.43 -20.53
CA GLN A 941 14.57 -21.02 -20.26
C GLN A 941 13.46 -20.30 -19.49
N ILE A 942 12.19 -20.51 -19.85
CA ILE A 942 11.03 -19.95 -19.13
C ILE A 942 11.04 -20.42 -17.67
N LEU A 943 11.27 -21.72 -17.42
CA LEU A 943 11.39 -22.28 -16.08
C LEU A 943 12.55 -21.65 -15.29
N LYS A 944 13.74 -21.51 -15.91
CA LYS A 944 14.91 -20.89 -15.29
C LYS A 944 14.69 -19.41 -14.95
N GLN A 945 13.93 -18.69 -15.78
CA GLN A 945 13.69 -17.25 -15.63
C GLN A 945 12.47 -16.90 -14.77
N LYS A 946 11.64 -17.88 -14.36
CA LYS A 946 10.40 -17.66 -13.61
C LYS A 946 10.56 -16.70 -12.43
N ASN A 947 11.58 -16.91 -11.59
CA ASN A 947 11.84 -16.06 -10.42
C ASN A 947 12.31 -14.63 -10.79
N PHE A 948 13.07 -14.49 -11.88
CA PHE A 948 13.53 -13.20 -12.37
C PHE A 948 12.37 -12.36 -12.93
N LEU A 949 11.49 -12.99 -13.69
CA LEU A 949 10.30 -12.35 -14.25
C LEU A 949 9.29 -11.99 -13.16
N ALA A 950 9.10 -12.85 -12.17
CA ALA A 950 8.24 -12.56 -11.01
C ALA A 950 8.67 -11.30 -10.25
N LYS A 951 9.98 -11.07 -10.08
CA LYS A 951 10.52 -9.82 -9.47
C LYS A 951 10.19 -8.56 -10.28
N LYS A 952 9.93 -8.69 -11.58
CA LYS A 952 9.51 -7.60 -12.48
C LYS A 952 7.99 -7.51 -12.62
N ASN A 953 7.22 -8.26 -11.82
CA ASN A 953 5.78 -8.42 -11.94
C ASN A 953 5.37 -8.91 -13.34
N ILE A 954 6.11 -9.84 -13.93
CA ILE A 954 5.77 -10.49 -15.20
C ILE A 954 5.59 -11.98 -14.94
N GLU A 955 4.51 -12.54 -15.46
CA GLU A 955 4.22 -13.97 -15.40
C GLU A 955 4.07 -14.52 -16.82
N ILE A 956 4.76 -15.61 -17.12
CA ILE A 956 4.55 -16.34 -18.39
C ILE A 956 3.79 -17.62 -18.05
N LYS A 957 2.56 -17.73 -18.56
CA LYS A 957 1.73 -18.92 -18.43
C LYS A 957 1.66 -19.64 -19.78
N ILE A 958 2.23 -20.83 -19.87
CA ILE A 958 2.09 -21.68 -21.06
C ILE A 958 0.71 -22.33 -20.99
N ARG A 959 -0.17 -22.02 -21.93
CA ARG A 959 -1.55 -22.53 -22.00
C ARG A 959 -1.66 -23.76 -22.90
N ILE A 960 -0.86 -23.78 -23.96
CA ILE A 960 -0.85 -24.87 -24.95
C ILE A 960 0.58 -25.26 -25.25
N ILE A 961 0.81 -26.57 -25.33
CA ILE A 961 2.00 -27.18 -25.92
C ILE A 961 1.52 -28.12 -27.03
N ALA A 962 2.07 -28.02 -28.24
CA ALA A 962 1.65 -28.85 -29.36
C ALA A 962 2.82 -29.32 -30.25
N ASN A 963 2.64 -30.46 -30.92
CA ASN A 963 3.43 -30.89 -32.08
C ASN A 963 2.51 -31.34 -33.23
N SER A 964 3.07 -31.90 -34.29
CA SER A 964 2.29 -32.34 -35.46
C SER A 964 1.27 -33.46 -35.18
N LYS A 965 1.33 -34.13 -34.02
CA LYS A 965 0.47 -35.27 -33.66
C LYS A 965 -0.46 -34.99 -32.49
N LYS A 966 0.02 -34.30 -31.46
CA LYS A 966 -0.65 -34.14 -30.16
C LYS A 966 -0.69 -32.69 -29.70
N ILE A 967 -1.70 -32.39 -28.89
CA ILE A 967 -1.84 -31.12 -28.17
C ILE A 967 -2.00 -31.40 -26.66
N LEU A 968 -1.46 -30.53 -25.82
CA LEU A 968 -1.64 -30.54 -24.37
C LEU A 968 -2.17 -29.18 -23.94
N PHE A 969 -3.29 -29.20 -23.22
CA PHE A 969 -3.83 -28.06 -22.51
C PHE A 969 -3.28 -28.02 -21.08
N LEU A 970 -2.78 -26.86 -20.68
CA LEU A 970 -2.24 -26.62 -19.35
C LEU A 970 -3.14 -25.62 -18.61
N ASP A 971 -3.68 -26.05 -17.47
CA ASP A 971 -4.35 -25.20 -16.49
C ASP A 971 -3.45 -24.94 -15.28
N ASP A 972 -3.96 -24.21 -14.28
CA ASP A 972 -3.18 -23.88 -13.07
C ASP A 972 -2.96 -25.10 -12.15
N SER A 973 -3.47 -26.29 -12.49
CA SER A 973 -3.30 -27.54 -11.72
C SER A 973 -2.06 -28.35 -12.13
N ILE A 974 -1.55 -28.16 -13.35
CA ILE A 974 -0.41 -28.91 -13.88
C ILE A 974 0.88 -28.11 -13.72
N ASP A 975 1.84 -28.61 -12.91
CA ASP A 975 3.15 -27.99 -12.81
C ASP A 975 3.90 -28.12 -14.14
N LEU A 976 4.31 -26.99 -14.72
CA LEU A 976 5.09 -26.93 -15.95
C LEU A 976 6.40 -27.74 -15.86
N LYS A 977 6.94 -28.05 -14.68
CA LYS A 977 8.07 -28.98 -14.56
C LYS A 977 7.77 -30.39 -15.09
N ASN A 978 6.51 -30.81 -15.00
CA ASN A 978 6.04 -32.14 -15.39
C ASN A 978 5.36 -32.16 -16.76
N TRP A 979 5.62 -31.14 -17.60
CA TRP A 979 4.97 -31.02 -18.90
C TRP A 979 5.26 -32.19 -19.84
N GLU A 980 6.45 -32.81 -19.77
CA GLU A 980 6.83 -33.92 -20.65
C GLU A 980 6.01 -35.19 -20.38
N THR A 981 5.74 -35.50 -19.11
CA THR A 981 4.91 -36.65 -18.72
C THR A 981 3.46 -36.39 -19.11
N ALA A 982 2.92 -35.22 -18.76
CA ALA A 982 1.56 -34.81 -19.13
C ALA A 982 1.36 -34.80 -20.66
N PHE A 983 2.36 -34.36 -21.43
CA PHE A 983 2.28 -34.35 -22.90
C PHE A 983 2.28 -35.76 -23.50
N LYS A 984 3.02 -36.72 -22.90
CA LYS A 984 3.00 -38.12 -23.33
C LYS A 984 1.63 -38.76 -23.09
N GLU A 985 1.03 -38.47 -21.94
CA GLU A 985 -0.29 -38.97 -21.52
C GLU A 985 -1.45 -38.33 -22.28
N SER A 986 -1.27 -37.14 -22.86
CA SER A 986 -2.30 -36.49 -23.67
C SER A 986 -2.74 -37.39 -24.84
N LYS A 987 -4.06 -37.54 -24.96
CA LYS A 987 -4.75 -38.31 -25.99
C LYS A 987 -5.28 -37.44 -27.13
N GLU A 988 -5.25 -36.12 -26.98
CA GLU A 988 -5.84 -35.21 -27.95
C GLU A 988 -4.93 -34.98 -29.17
N LYS A 989 -5.53 -35.08 -30.36
CA LYS A 989 -4.84 -34.88 -31.63
C LYS A 989 -4.71 -33.40 -31.94
N PHE A 990 -3.56 -33.00 -32.50
CA PHE A 990 -3.38 -31.62 -32.93
C PHE A 990 -4.23 -31.30 -34.17
N ASN A 991 -5.03 -30.24 -34.10
CA ASN A 991 -5.75 -29.65 -35.22
C ASN A 991 -5.77 -28.12 -35.07
N LEU A 992 -5.54 -27.39 -36.16
CA LEU A 992 -5.62 -25.93 -36.20
C LEU A 992 -7.02 -25.40 -35.80
N GLU A 993 -8.08 -26.15 -36.07
CA GLU A 993 -9.44 -25.81 -35.64
C GLU A 993 -9.60 -25.89 -34.11
N ILE A 994 -8.97 -26.86 -33.45
CA ILE A 994 -9.02 -27.00 -31.99
C ILE A 994 -8.38 -25.79 -31.30
N LEU A 995 -7.27 -25.30 -31.86
CA LEU A 995 -6.64 -24.05 -31.43
C LEU A 995 -7.62 -22.87 -31.54
N ASN A 996 -8.38 -22.79 -32.63
CA ASN A 996 -9.40 -21.75 -32.83
C ASN A 996 -10.58 -21.87 -31.84
N THR A 997 -11.00 -23.08 -31.48
CA THR A 997 -12.11 -23.33 -30.55
C THR A 997 -11.76 -22.94 -29.12
N VAL A 998 -10.54 -23.25 -28.66
CA VAL A 998 -10.05 -22.87 -27.32
C VAL A 998 -9.99 -21.36 -27.15
N LEU A 999 -9.80 -20.63 -28.26
CA LEU A 999 -9.74 -19.17 -28.28
C LEU A 999 -11.11 -18.50 -28.27
N LYS A 1000 -12.16 -19.15 -28.77
CA LYS A 1000 -13.54 -18.65 -28.63
C LYS A 1000 -14.03 -18.75 -27.20
N ASN A 1001 -13.63 -19.80 -26.48
CA ASN A 1001 -14.17 -20.09 -25.15
C ASN A 1001 -13.41 -19.42 -24.01
N ASN A 1002 -12.16 -18.98 -24.22
CA ASN A 1002 -11.30 -18.39 -23.17
C ASN A 1002 -10.65 -17.07 -23.62
N TYR A 1003 -10.90 -15.99 -22.87
CA TYR A 1003 -10.34 -14.66 -23.17
C TYR A 1003 -9.00 -14.44 -22.45
N PHE A 1004 -7.89 -14.74 -23.14
CA PHE A 1004 -6.53 -14.55 -22.61
C PHE A 1004 -5.93 -13.20 -23.04
N LEU A 1005 -5.66 -12.31 -22.08
CA LEU A 1005 -4.93 -11.05 -22.31
C LEU A 1005 -3.45 -11.32 -22.64
N ASN A 1006 -2.83 -10.50 -23.49
CA ASN A 1006 -1.43 -10.62 -23.92
C ASN A 1006 -1.06 -12.03 -24.42
N SER A 1007 -1.86 -12.57 -25.35
CA SER A 1007 -1.64 -13.89 -25.94
C SER A 1007 -0.52 -13.86 -26.98
N VAL A 1008 0.40 -14.83 -26.89
CA VAL A 1008 1.57 -14.96 -27.75
C VAL A 1008 1.61 -16.36 -28.33
N LEU A 1009 1.57 -16.44 -29.66
CA LEU A 1009 1.82 -17.65 -30.41
C LEU A 1009 3.33 -17.77 -30.64
N ILE A 1010 3.91 -18.90 -30.26
CA ILE A 1010 5.31 -19.20 -30.52
C ILE A 1010 5.40 -20.40 -31.45
N ASP A 1011 5.83 -20.14 -32.68
CA ASP A 1011 6.03 -21.16 -33.70
C ASP A 1011 7.50 -21.57 -33.78
N CYS A 1012 7.76 -22.80 -33.32
CA CYS A 1012 9.05 -23.48 -33.37
C CYS A 1012 9.03 -24.64 -34.37
N THR A 1013 8.13 -24.62 -35.34
CA THR A 1013 7.99 -25.65 -36.37
C THR A 1013 8.62 -25.23 -37.70
N SER A 1014 8.76 -26.19 -38.62
CA SER A 1014 9.05 -25.94 -40.03
C SER A 1014 7.79 -26.07 -40.90
N ASP A 1015 6.59 -26.00 -40.30
CA ASP A 1015 5.32 -26.23 -40.97
C ASP A 1015 4.89 -24.99 -41.77
N GLU A 1016 4.71 -25.18 -43.07
CA GLU A 1016 4.32 -24.11 -43.97
C GLU A 1016 2.84 -23.71 -43.82
N ILE A 1017 1.96 -24.67 -43.51
CA ILE A 1017 0.52 -24.43 -43.32
C ILE A 1017 0.30 -23.52 -42.12
N LEU A 1018 1.00 -23.80 -41.01
CA LEU A 1018 0.95 -22.95 -39.82
C LEU A 1018 1.49 -21.54 -40.11
N SER A 1019 2.62 -21.44 -40.83
CA SER A 1019 3.23 -20.16 -41.17
C SER A 1019 2.34 -19.26 -42.05
N LYS A 1020 1.49 -19.86 -42.90
CA LYS A 1020 0.49 -19.16 -43.72
C LYS A 1020 -0.72 -18.64 -42.93
N GLN A 1021 -0.87 -19.03 -41.66
CA GLN A 1021 -1.99 -18.62 -40.80
C GLN A 1021 -1.67 -17.42 -39.90
N TYR A 1022 -0.47 -16.83 -39.94
CA TYR A 1022 -0.09 -15.74 -39.01
C TYR A 1022 -1.03 -14.52 -39.08
N VAL A 1023 -1.49 -14.14 -40.28
CA VAL A 1023 -2.49 -13.07 -40.47
C VAL A 1023 -3.78 -13.35 -39.70
N ASN A 1024 -4.25 -14.60 -39.71
CA ASN A 1024 -5.44 -15.05 -38.97
C ASN A 1024 -5.22 -15.02 -37.44
N PHE A 1025 -3.99 -15.28 -36.98
CA PHE A 1025 -3.68 -15.17 -35.55
C PHE A 1025 -3.62 -13.71 -35.08
N PHE A 1026 -3.11 -12.79 -35.89
CA PHE A 1026 -3.13 -11.35 -35.55
C PHE A 1026 -4.56 -10.82 -35.41
N SER A 1027 -5.46 -11.14 -36.35
CA SER A 1027 -6.86 -10.73 -36.28
C SER A 1027 -7.61 -11.30 -35.07
N LYS A 1028 -7.13 -12.43 -34.53
CA LYS A 1028 -7.61 -13.04 -33.28
C LYS A 1028 -6.90 -12.55 -32.02
N GLY A 1029 -6.03 -11.54 -32.13
CA GLY A 1029 -5.45 -10.83 -31.00
C GLY A 1029 -4.08 -11.32 -30.52
N PHE A 1030 -3.40 -12.18 -31.27
CA PHE A 1030 -2.09 -12.73 -30.89
C PHE A 1030 -0.92 -11.84 -31.29
N HIS A 1031 0.11 -11.83 -30.45
CA HIS A 1031 1.47 -11.58 -30.94
C HIS A 1031 2.03 -12.89 -31.52
N VAL A 1032 2.84 -12.81 -32.57
CA VAL A 1032 3.47 -13.98 -33.20
C VAL A 1032 4.97 -13.88 -33.04
N ILE A 1033 5.56 -14.92 -32.45
CA ILE A 1033 7.00 -15.13 -32.38
C ILE A 1033 7.31 -16.39 -33.17
N THR A 1034 8.24 -16.34 -34.11
CA THR A 1034 8.57 -17.50 -34.93
C THR A 1034 10.07 -17.69 -35.11
N SER A 1035 10.48 -18.96 -35.12
CA SER A 1035 11.81 -19.38 -35.59
C SER A 1035 11.77 -20.00 -36.99
N SER A 1036 10.57 -20.06 -37.59
CA SER A 1036 10.37 -20.58 -38.94
C SER A 1036 10.74 -19.52 -39.99
N LYS A 1037 11.57 -19.92 -40.96
CA LYS A 1037 11.88 -19.07 -42.12
C LYS A 1037 10.73 -18.99 -43.13
N LYS A 1038 9.75 -19.91 -43.07
CA LYS A 1038 8.72 -20.11 -44.11
C LYS A 1038 7.87 -18.88 -44.39
N ALA A 1039 7.41 -18.16 -43.36
CA ALA A 1039 6.62 -16.95 -43.53
C ALA A 1039 7.44 -15.80 -44.16
N ASN A 1040 8.70 -15.66 -43.73
CA ASN A 1040 9.59 -14.58 -44.16
C ASN A 1040 10.16 -14.81 -45.57
N THR A 1041 10.24 -16.06 -46.03
CA THR A 1041 10.68 -16.43 -47.38
C THR A 1041 9.50 -16.73 -48.32
N SER A 1042 8.27 -16.35 -47.93
CA SER A 1042 7.09 -16.49 -48.80
C SER A 1042 7.02 -15.34 -49.81
N SER A 1043 5.86 -15.11 -50.43
CA SER A 1043 5.67 -13.97 -51.32
C SER A 1043 5.83 -12.64 -50.57
N LEU A 1044 6.42 -11.64 -51.24
CA LEU A 1044 6.54 -10.28 -50.70
C LEU A 1044 5.16 -9.71 -50.32
N LYS A 1045 4.13 -10.05 -51.09
CA LYS A 1045 2.73 -9.72 -50.80
C LYS A 1045 2.30 -10.24 -49.42
N TYR A 1046 2.51 -11.53 -49.15
CA TYR A 1046 2.14 -12.13 -47.87
C TYR A 1046 2.95 -11.56 -46.70
N TYR A 1047 4.24 -11.30 -46.89
CA TYR A 1047 5.07 -10.64 -45.88
C TYR A 1047 4.56 -9.22 -45.53
N ASN A 1048 4.16 -8.45 -46.54
CA ASN A 1048 3.56 -7.13 -46.34
C ASN A 1048 2.19 -7.23 -45.66
N GLU A 1049 1.37 -8.24 -45.98
CA GLU A 1049 0.11 -8.53 -45.29
C GLU A 1049 0.33 -8.84 -43.79
N ILE A 1050 1.36 -9.62 -43.45
CA ILE A 1050 1.76 -9.85 -42.04
C ILE A 1050 2.09 -8.53 -41.34
N LYS A 1051 2.93 -7.68 -41.94
CA LYS A 1051 3.37 -6.41 -41.33
C LYS A 1051 2.22 -5.42 -41.16
N THR A 1052 1.42 -5.23 -42.19
CA THR A 1052 0.26 -4.33 -42.18
C THR A 1052 -0.81 -4.79 -41.20
N THR A 1053 -1.12 -6.09 -41.15
CA THR A 1053 -2.10 -6.65 -40.21
C THR A 1053 -1.61 -6.54 -38.76
N ALA A 1054 -0.33 -6.82 -38.52
CA ALA A 1054 0.26 -6.68 -37.18
C ALA A 1054 0.18 -5.23 -36.69
N LEU A 1055 0.47 -4.25 -37.55
CA LEU A 1055 0.31 -2.82 -37.21
C LEU A 1055 -1.14 -2.44 -36.96
N LYS A 1056 -2.06 -2.85 -37.85
CA LYS A 1056 -3.49 -2.54 -37.75
C LYS A 1056 -4.13 -3.07 -36.47
N GLU A 1057 -3.75 -4.28 -36.03
CA GLU A 1057 -4.30 -4.91 -34.81
C GLU A 1057 -3.49 -4.59 -33.53
N ASP A 1058 -2.49 -3.70 -33.59
CA ASP A 1058 -1.56 -3.36 -32.48
C ASP A 1058 -0.88 -4.62 -31.90
N LYS A 1059 -0.31 -5.44 -32.79
CA LYS A 1059 0.39 -6.69 -32.47
C LYS A 1059 1.84 -6.66 -32.93
N LYS A 1060 2.60 -7.61 -32.39
CA LYS A 1060 4.03 -7.73 -32.66
C LYS A 1060 4.29 -9.00 -33.45
N PHE A 1061 5.06 -8.86 -34.53
CA PHE A 1061 5.65 -9.95 -35.28
C PHE A 1061 7.16 -9.96 -35.00
N LEU A 1062 7.63 -10.97 -34.27
CA LEU A 1062 9.04 -11.15 -33.92
C LEU A 1062 9.54 -12.43 -34.57
N TYR A 1063 10.59 -12.34 -35.38
CA TYR A 1063 11.18 -13.49 -36.04
C TYR A 1063 12.68 -13.52 -35.81
N GLU A 1064 13.24 -14.72 -35.70
CA GLU A 1064 14.67 -14.94 -35.63
C GLU A 1064 15.04 -16.17 -36.46
N THR A 1065 16.15 -16.12 -37.19
CA THR A 1065 16.72 -17.26 -37.93
C THR A 1065 18.02 -17.66 -37.27
N ASN A 1066 18.28 -18.96 -37.11
CA ASN A 1066 19.49 -19.45 -36.48
C ASN A 1066 20.42 -20.20 -37.46
N VAL A 1067 21.73 -20.02 -37.31
CA VAL A 1067 22.77 -20.83 -37.99
C VAL A 1067 23.23 -21.93 -37.04
N GLY A 1068 23.50 -23.13 -37.57
CA GLY A 1068 24.03 -24.26 -36.79
C GLY A 1068 23.19 -24.66 -35.57
N ALA A 1069 21.88 -24.40 -35.60
CA ALA A 1069 20.94 -24.66 -34.51
C ALA A 1069 21.22 -23.94 -33.17
N GLY A 1070 21.79 -22.72 -33.18
CA GLY A 1070 21.98 -21.98 -31.92
C GLY A 1070 22.27 -20.48 -31.98
N LEU A 1071 22.77 -19.94 -33.09
CA LEU A 1071 23.18 -18.54 -33.18
C LEU A 1071 22.11 -17.68 -33.85
N PRO A 1072 21.51 -16.68 -33.16
CA PRO A 1072 20.57 -15.75 -33.79
C PRO A 1072 21.28 -14.93 -34.86
N VAL A 1073 20.71 -14.82 -36.06
CA VAL A 1073 21.32 -14.13 -37.19
C VAL A 1073 20.74 -12.73 -37.33
N ILE A 1074 19.42 -12.59 -37.28
CA ILE A 1074 18.72 -11.35 -37.58
C ILE A 1074 18.92 -10.34 -36.46
N GLN A 1075 18.76 -10.74 -35.19
CA GLN A 1075 19.04 -9.86 -34.06
C GLN A 1075 20.52 -9.46 -34.01
N THR A 1076 21.43 -10.36 -34.37
CA THR A 1076 22.87 -10.07 -34.39
C THR A 1076 23.21 -9.06 -35.47
N LEU A 1077 22.67 -9.19 -36.68
CA LEU A 1077 22.82 -8.20 -37.75
C LEU A 1077 22.22 -6.85 -37.37
N GLN A 1078 21.00 -6.84 -36.81
CA GLN A 1078 20.38 -5.60 -36.32
C GLN A 1078 21.21 -4.91 -35.23
N ASN A 1079 21.87 -5.68 -34.36
CA ASN A 1079 22.76 -5.11 -33.36
C ASN A 1079 24.05 -4.56 -33.99
N LEU A 1080 24.60 -5.24 -35.00
CA LEU A 1080 25.80 -4.78 -35.73
C LEU A 1080 25.57 -3.46 -36.47
N PHE A 1081 24.40 -3.25 -37.08
CA PHE A 1081 24.04 -1.96 -37.68
C PHE A 1081 23.97 -0.80 -36.66
N ASN A 1082 23.93 -1.10 -35.37
CA ASN A 1082 23.91 -0.14 -34.28
C ASN A 1082 25.26 -0.06 -33.51
N THR A 1083 26.35 -0.59 -34.05
CA THR A 1083 27.67 -0.65 -33.37
C THR A 1083 28.73 0.11 -34.17
N GLU A 1084 29.48 1.02 -33.56
CA GLU A 1084 30.56 1.80 -34.19
C GLU A 1084 31.95 1.20 -33.91
N LEU A 1085 33.00 1.58 -34.66
CA LEU A 1085 34.38 1.05 -34.49
C LEU A 1085 34.93 1.29 -33.07
N GLU A 1086 34.47 2.36 -32.42
CA GLU A 1086 34.81 2.76 -31.05
C GLU A 1086 34.23 1.82 -29.99
N ASP A 1087 33.17 1.08 -30.33
CA ASP A 1087 32.55 0.07 -29.47
C ASP A 1087 33.28 -1.28 -29.50
N ILE A 1088 34.30 -1.43 -30.36
CA ILE A 1088 35.08 -2.65 -30.53
C ILE A 1088 36.34 -2.58 -29.65
N LYS A 1089 36.36 -3.35 -28.56
CA LYS A 1089 37.52 -3.42 -27.66
C LYS A 1089 38.62 -4.29 -28.23
N ILE A 1090 39.65 -3.69 -28.82
CA ILE A 1090 40.82 -4.39 -29.35
C ILE A 1090 41.88 -4.55 -28.25
N GLU A 1091 42.26 -5.78 -27.94
CA GLU A 1091 43.41 -6.08 -27.08
C GLU A 1091 44.70 -5.87 -27.89
N PRO A 1092 45.58 -4.93 -27.48
CA PRO A 1092 46.82 -4.69 -28.19
C PRO A 1092 47.78 -5.88 -28.02
N ILE A 1093 48.39 -6.31 -29.12
CA ILE A 1093 49.33 -7.44 -29.16
C ILE A 1093 50.57 -7.16 -28.31
N LEU A 1094 50.96 -5.88 -28.20
CA LEU A 1094 52.07 -5.41 -27.39
C LEU A 1094 51.56 -4.64 -26.15
N PRO A 1095 52.19 -4.83 -24.98
CA PRO A 1095 51.87 -4.07 -23.77
C PRO A 1095 51.97 -2.55 -23.96
N GLU A 1096 51.21 -1.77 -23.18
CA GLU A 1096 51.15 -0.31 -23.33
C GLU A 1096 52.49 0.41 -23.13
N TYR A 1097 53.43 -0.16 -22.38
CA TYR A 1097 54.75 0.45 -22.18
C TYR A 1097 55.58 0.52 -23.47
N PHE A 1098 55.26 -0.27 -24.50
CA PHE A 1098 55.88 -0.14 -25.82
C PHE A 1098 55.56 1.20 -26.50
N LYS A 1099 54.40 1.82 -26.16
CA LYS A 1099 54.03 3.16 -26.66
C LYS A 1099 54.94 4.27 -26.10
N GLN A 1100 55.76 3.98 -25.10
CA GLN A 1100 56.64 4.95 -24.43
C GLN A 1100 58.10 4.89 -24.92
N CYS A 1101 58.42 4.02 -25.89
CA CYS A 1101 59.77 3.95 -26.48
C CYS A 1101 60.04 5.24 -27.26
N LYS A 1102 61.20 5.86 -27.04
CA LYS A 1102 61.52 7.19 -27.59
C LYS A 1102 61.95 7.12 -29.05
N ASN A 1103 62.46 5.98 -29.49
CA ASN A 1103 62.95 5.76 -30.85
C ASN A 1103 62.81 4.29 -31.28
N THR A 1104 63.00 4.04 -32.58
CA THR A 1104 62.82 2.73 -33.21
C THR A 1104 63.81 1.70 -32.71
N GLU A 1105 65.05 2.08 -32.39
CA GLU A 1105 66.08 1.18 -31.87
C GLU A 1105 65.72 0.67 -30.47
N GLU A 1106 65.24 1.55 -29.60
CA GLU A 1106 64.77 1.21 -28.26
C GLU A 1106 63.54 0.28 -28.34
N PHE A 1107 62.62 0.55 -29.27
CA PHE A 1107 61.45 -0.31 -29.51
C PHE A 1107 61.86 -1.71 -29.97
N LEU A 1108 62.76 -1.83 -30.95
CA LEU A 1108 63.22 -3.12 -31.48
C LEU A 1108 64.04 -3.90 -30.45
N TYR A 1109 64.83 -3.22 -29.61
CA TYR A 1109 65.55 -3.85 -28.51
C TYR A 1109 64.58 -4.44 -27.48
N LYS A 1110 63.60 -3.65 -27.04
CA LYS A 1110 62.57 -4.09 -26.08
C LYS A 1110 61.62 -5.14 -26.67
N LEU A 1111 61.41 -5.17 -27.99
CA LEU A 1111 60.50 -6.12 -28.63
C LEU A 1111 60.96 -7.58 -28.40
N LYS A 1112 62.28 -7.80 -28.29
CA LYS A 1112 62.87 -9.11 -27.97
C LYS A 1112 62.43 -9.63 -26.60
N GLU A 1113 62.04 -8.76 -25.68
CA GLU A 1113 61.50 -9.16 -24.37
C GLU A 1113 60.12 -9.85 -24.48
N MET A 1114 59.41 -9.66 -25.60
CA MET A 1114 58.11 -10.28 -25.86
C MET A 1114 58.20 -11.67 -26.49
N ASP A 1115 59.37 -12.08 -26.97
CA ASP A 1115 59.55 -13.39 -27.60
C ASP A 1115 59.34 -14.53 -26.59
N ILE A 1116 59.90 -14.41 -25.38
CA ILE A 1116 59.80 -15.45 -24.35
C ILE A 1116 58.34 -15.66 -23.90
N PRO A 1117 57.55 -14.63 -23.52
CA PRO A 1117 56.14 -14.79 -23.17
C PRO A 1117 55.27 -15.36 -24.30
N PHE A 1118 55.52 -14.98 -25.55
CA PHE A 1118 54.75 -15.48 -26.69
C PHE A 1118 55.10 -16.93 -27.02
N LEU A 1119 56.37 -17.31 -26.95
CA LEU A 1119 56.81 -18.69 -27.15
C LEU A 1119 56.20 -19.62 -26.10
N GLU A 1120 56.10 -19.19 -24.84
CA GLU A 1120 55.40 -19.94 -23.78
C GLU A 1120 53.91 -20.13 -24.10
N ARG A 1121 53.22 -19.07 -24.55
CA ARG A 1121 51.79 -19.17 -24.94
C ARG A 1121 51.59 -20.08 -26.16
N ILE A 1122 52.49 -20.03 -27.15
CA ILE A 1122 52.44 -20.90 -28.34
C ILE A 1122 52.67 -22.35 -27.93
N LYS A 1123 53.65 -22.62 -27.06
CA LYS A 1123 53.93 -23.96 -26.56
C LYS A 1123 52.74 -24.54 -25.80
N LYS A 1124 52.16 -23.74 -24.89
CA LYS A 1124 50.95 -24.12 -24.14
C LYS A 1124 49.75 -24.42 -25.05
N ALA A 1125 49.53 -23.61 -26.09
CA ALA A 1125 48.48 -23.85 -27.06
C ALA A 1125 48.73 -25.18 -27.82
N ARG A 1126 49.96 -25.43 -28.27
CA ARG A 1126 50.34 -26.69 -28.93
C ARG A 1126 50.17 -27.92 -28.03
N ASP A 1127 50.56 -27.83 -26.76
CA ASP A 1127 50.39 -28.93 -25.79
C ASP A 1127 48.91 -29.28 -25.57
N LEU A 1128 48.00 -28.33 -25.81
CA LEU A 1128 46.55 -28.51 -25.76
C LEU A 1128 45.92 -28.85 -27.12
N GLY A 1129 46.72 -29.07 -28.17
CA GLY A 1129 46.26 -29.34 -29.53
C GLY A 1129 45.61 -28.14 -30.23
N LYS A 1130 45.97 -26.92 -29.83
CA LYS A 1130 45.38 -25.64 -30.29
C LYS A 1130 46.43 -24.75 -30.95
N VAL A 1131 45.94 -23.71 -31.64
CA VAL A 1131 46.77 -22.61 -32.19
C VAL A 1131 46.33 -21.27 -31.63
N LEU A 1132 47.27 -20.33 -31.49
CA LEU A 1132 46.95 -18.95 -31.16
C LEU A 1132 46.51 -18.19 -32.41
N ARG A 1133 45.37 -17.51 -32.35
CA ARG A 1133 44.88 -16.62 -33.41
C ARG A 1133 44.38 -15.30 -32.81
N PHE A 1134 44.42 -14.25 -33.60
CA PHE A 1134 43.76 -12.99 -33.27
C PHE A 1134 42.29 -13.08 -33.71
N VAL A 1135 41.37 -13.13 -32.74
CA VAL A 1135 39.96 -13.49 -32.96
C VAL A 1135 39.06 -12.35 -32.52
N GLY A 1136 38.10 -12.00 -33.38
CA GLY A 1136 36.98 -11.12 -33.05
C GLY A 1136 35.81 -11.89 -32.44
N THR A 1137 35.30 -11.43 -31.30
CA THR A 1137 34.17 -12.02 -30.57
C THR A 1137 33.09 -10.98 -30.30
N ILE A 1138 31.82 -11.39 -30.41
CA ILE A 1138 30.65 -10.54 -30.16
C ILE A 1138 29.93 -11.08 -28.92
N GLU A 1139 29.96 -10.30 -27.83
CA GLU A 1139 29.33 -10.68 -26.57
C GLU A 1139 27.88 -10.20 -26.46
N LYS A 1140 27.14 -10.80 -25.51
CA LYS A 1140 25.76 -10.42 -25.22
C LYS A 1140 25.70 -8.96 -24.74
N GLY A 1141 25.05 -8.11 -25.54
CA GLY A 1141 24.92 -6.68 -25.31
C GLY A 1141 25.53 -5.80 -26.40
N GLY A 1142 26.02 -6.39 -27.50
CA GLY A 1142 26.59 -5.65 -28.65
C GLY A 1142 28.06 -5.27 -28.46
N LYS A 1143 28.70 -5.72 -27.38
CA LYS A 1143 30.12 -5.47 -27.15
C LYS A 1143 30.96 -6.39 -28.02
N CYS A 1144 31.71 -5.81 -28.93
CA CYS A 1144 32.64 -6.50 -29.78
C CYS A 1144 34.04 -6.44 -29.16
N SER A 1145 34.82 -7.50 -29.24
CA SER A 1145 36.23 -7.47 -28.82
C SER A 1145 37.11 -8.26 -29.77
N VAL A 1146 38.36 -7.83 -29.95
CA VAL A 1146 39.35 -8.54 -30.78
C VAL A 1146 40.58 -8.82 -29.92
N LYS A 1147 40.97 -10.08 -29.76
CA LYS A 1147 42.10 -10.47 -28.88
C LYS A 1147 42.76 -11.77 -29.33
N ILE A 1148 43.94 -12.05 -28.79
CA ILE A 1148 44.65 -13.31 -29.04
C ILE A 1148 44.03 -14.43 -28.20
N GLU A 1149 43.39 -15.41 -28.83
CA GLU A 1149 42.81 -16.58 -28.19
C GLU A 1149 43.44 -17.89 -28.66
N GLU A 1150 43.39 -18.90 -27.78
CA GLU A 1150 43.72 -20.29 -28.08
C GLU A 1150 42.49 -20.97 -28.70
N ILE A 1151 42.54 -21.25 -30.00
CA ILE A 1151 41.45 -21.92 -30.73
C ILE A 1151 41.91 -23.29 -31.24
N ASN A 1152 40.95 -24.20 -31.38
CA ASN A 1152 41.19 -25.55 -31.88
C ASN A 1152 41.69 -25.55 -33.33
#